data_AF-A0A087A5B5-F1
#
_entry.id   AF-A0A087A5B5-F1
#
_cell.length_a   1.000
_cell.length_b   1.000
_cell.length_c   1.000
_cell.angle_alpha   90.00
_cell.angle_beta   90.00
_cell.angle_gamma   90.00
#
_symmetry.space_group_name_H-M   'P 1'
#
loop_
_entity.id
_entity.type
_entity.pdbx_description
1 polymer ?
#
loop_
_entity_poly.entity_id
_entity_poly.type
_entity_poly.pdbx_seq_one_letter_code
_entity_poly.pdbx_strand_id
1 'polypeptide(L)'
;MDGNGTLAYSDGGKVVIVNGTFSMNLAKEGGVIWQTGQSSSLTILNGSFDKNAALVDGGVIHNLNGSLTIDDGSFTNNIARGDYGEISNTEKMMGRGGVAYTEGGAASVSGGTFQDNISMGVGGGALANNQSGTLTVTGGTFTDNRQSYGTFNVTDHSFTALDCSSDGPSSKHSCRRGNGRGGGAIMSQSSKSTLTIQGKVTFTGNFTREWAFNNGGGAVYAKGILWVKNSMNGDRPTFEHNWAGVLETQYDSQNRTPVGGAGGAIFLQDGNSTGYLMGGEFHYNSSGYLGGAVYTEQHSTTYIAKAAATANIAGHFGGGFWLCPSGTGVASKGGNIALYDNKTNPLIDANADNTNLENLRLHYATYGADLTNQAGADFAIMNPYSKDNEVTDNSFQLMDTWFTDRTSSAVTWAWDNVPIMQASGFGDSWQGGSPDSPEAIIATPKTVSLTQPNGSEVSFADHLYTLQLSYPYHRTDGKEDTAKPNGKYQSGLQYATGVALKATVTGDDAAQKQKKAGAWSAASVRFSDNQARLSGGAFGTNGDVMFSTPYTVSWSKVANNAAGQPDESKPLAGSQWKITSTPLTADKTVTNSVGKSVMLKQGTVGGPYSAAYWPMFCDTGDEASYNAGKCWQKNDDGSVSAIVTDNEANSHTAQGDTYTYTGAFDNNPSAGGFDLNNLADGVYTMTEIKAPVGYAPETNADGTAKTYTFTIAQAQARWNDAAGNPGSTDLTVGNTVMPGVAWDKQDADGKTDIAGTQWTITKLDGEDVGNAWTIDDCKSEAACSYDDGTTVQDYDSHVGGFRVNNLPAGTYSLKEANTPDGYWHSLAEYRFTITPGSSGAVYPTTKAGKATNGIITNQKPTVSWSKVAVDDQTNLLSGTEWEISGGPTGQPTAKVVDCVSTDDATNACSKNTTNTVNDKDEVTEYRDLANASGVIRISGLPRPAEGQTYTFTLKETKAPSGYVLANIAYTFTIGYDENMDVHIDIQTGDDSKLAVIHPNNTGNLIPNVRMVAALPFTGGWDDRDWLWFGGAFVAAAALVLALSNEYRRRRAVIV
;
A
#
# COMPACT_ATOMS: atom_id res chain seq x y z
N MET A 1 13.95 1.47 54.92
CA MET A 1 12.56 1.23 54.49
C MET A 1 12.61 -0.13 53.82
N ASP A 2 12.06 -1.15 54.46
CA ASP A 2 12.35 -2.56 54.10
C ASP A 2 11.11 -3.27 53.52
N GLY A 3 10.03 -2.52 53.24
CA GLY A 3 8.77 -3.05 52.72
C GLY A 3 8.71 -3.07 51.19
N ASN A 4 8.08 -4.12 50.65
CA ASN A 4 7.78 -4.30 49.21
C ASN A 4 6.29 -4.06 48.95
N GLY A 5 5.95 -3.32 47.89
CA GLY A 5 4.55 -2.98 47.57
C GLY A 5 3.87 -2.08 48.60
N THR A 6 3.62 -0.80 48.28
CA THR A 6 2.88 0.07 49.23
C THR A 6 1.40 -0.32 49.36
N LEU A 7 0.77 -0.75 48.25
CA LEU A 7 -0.63 -1.12 48.20
C LEU A 7 -0.82 -2.62 48.48
N ALA A 8 -0.05 -3.46 47.81
CA ALA A 8 -0.27 -4.90 47.81
C ALA A 8 1.03 -5.70 47.71
N TYR A 9 1.11 -6.73 48.56
CA TYR A 9 2.04 -7.85 48.48
C TYR A 9 1.23 -9.13 48.23
N SER A 10 1.50 -9.85 47.14
CA SER A 10 0.79 -11.09 46.79
C SER A 10 1.76 -12.26 46.61
N ASP A 11 1.55 -13.36 47.33
CA ASP A 11 2.27 -14.62 47.17
C ASP A 11 1.27 -15.76 46.86
N GLY A 12 1.32 -16.27 45.63
CA GLY A 12 0.36 -17.24 45.08
C GLY A 12 -1.08 -16.74 44.91
N GLY A 13 -1.34 -15.43 45.01
CA GLY A 13 -2.68 -14.81 45.00
C GLY A 13 -3.06 -14.09 43.70
N LYS A 14 -4.35 -13.76 43.55
CA LYS A 14 -4.89 -12.97 42.43
C LYS A 14 -5.18 -11.52 42.84
N VAL A 15 -4.61 -10.57 42.12
CA VAL A 15 -4.86 -9.12 42.27
C VAL A 15 -5.43 -8.57 40.98
N VAL A 16 -6.50 -7.78 41.07
CA VAL A 16 -7.11 -7.08 39.93
C VAL A 16 -7.30 -5.62 40.30
N ILE A 17 -6.75 -4.71 39.51
CA ILE A 17 -6.97 -3.26 39.62
C ILE A 17 -7.91 -2.84 38.50
N VAL A 18 -9.06 -2.29 38.90
CA VAL A 18 -10.07 -1.74 38.01
C VAL A 18 -10.16 -0.25 38.30
N ASN A 19 -9.31 0.54 37.63
CA ASN A 19 -9.16 1.98 37.84
C ASN A 19 -8.54 2.37 39.21
N GLY A 20 -8.31 3.67 39.42
CA GLY A 20 -7.72 4.24 40.63
C GLY A 20 -6.61 5.24 40.33
N THR A 21 -6.20 6.01 41.34
CA THR A 21 -5.04 6.91 41.25
C THR A 21 -4.01 6.51 42.30
N PHE A 22 -2.83 6.16 41.85
CA PHE A 22 -1.69 5.74 42.67
C PHE A 22 -0.55 6.70 42.37
N SER A 23 -0.29 7.60 43.31
CA SER A 23 0.71 8.65 43.11
C SER A 23 1.70 8.75 44.25
N MET A 24 2.96 9.00 43.92
CA MET A 24 4.04 9.22 44.90
C MET A 24 4.20 8.07 45.90
N ASN A 25 3.92 6.83 45.49
CA ASN A 25 4.22 5.67 46.32
C ASN A 25 5.73 5.37 46.29
N LEU A 26 6.30 4.95 47.41
CA LEU A 26 7.71 4.57 47.54
C LEU A 26 7.83 3.24 48.28
N ALA A 27 8.42 2.24 47.63
CA ALA A 27 8.74 0.94 48.23
C ALA A 27 10.18 0.52 47.92
N LYS A 28 10.64 -0.57 48.52
CA LYS A 28 11.92 -1.18 48.15
C LYS A 28 11.85 -1.77 46.74
N GLU A 29 10.89 -2.66 46.50
CA GLU A 29 10.58 -3.26 45.20
C GLU A 29 9.08 -3.13 44.95
N GLY A 30 8.70 -2.86 43.69
CA GLY A 30 7.30 -2.72 43.31
C GLY A 30 6.68 -1.52 44.01
N GLY A 31 6.92 -0.31 43.50
CA GLY A 31 6.56 0.94 44.20
C GLY A 31 5.10 0.99 44.65
N VAL A 32 4.20 0.32 43.94
CA VAL A 32 2.80 0.12 44.34
C VAL A 32 2.52 -1.34 44.68
N ILE A 33 2.98 -2.28 43.83
CA ILE A 33 2.61 -3.69 43.92
C ILE A 33 3.84 -4.58 43.81
N TRP A 34 3.94 -5.54 44.71
CA TRP A 34 4.90 -6.63 44.62
C TRP A 34 4.15 -7.96 44.59
N GLN A 35 4.43 -8.80 43.60
CA GLN A 35 3.86 -10.14 43.51
C GLN A 35 4.95 -11.20 43.33
N THR A 36 4.73 -12.38 43.89
CA THR A 36 5.60 -13.54 43.74
C THR A 36 4.82 -14.86 43.65
N GLY A 37 5.44 -15.89 43.08
CA GLY A 37 4.92 -17.26 43.03
C GLY A 37 4.26 -17.60 41.69
N GLN A 38 4.43 -18.86 41.25
CA GLN A 38 3.99 -19.32 39.92
C GLN A 38 2.48 -19.26 39.68
N SER A 39 1.68 -19.31 40.75
CA SER A 39 0.22 -19.21 40.68
C SER A 39 -0.31 -17.79 40.86
N SER A 40 0.56 -16.80 41.10
CA SER A 40 0.14 -15.40 41.24
C SER A 40 -0.28 -14.80 39.91
N SER A 41 -1.33 -13.98 39.95
CA SER A 41 -1.79 -13.24 38.77
C SER A 41 -2.17 -11.80 39.13
N LEU A 42 -1.58 -10.82 38.45
CA LEU A 42 -1.94 -9.41 38.51
C LEU A 42 -2.54 -8.94 37.19
N THR A 43 -3.70 -8.31 37.25
CA THR A 43 -4.34 -7.67 36.10
C THR A 43 -4.62 -6.20 36.39
N ILE A 44 -4.14 -5.30 35.52
CA ILE A 44 -4.49 -3.88 35.51
C ILE A 44 -5.39 -3.63 34.31
N LEU A 45 -6.66 -3.32 34.57
CA LEU A 45 -7.62 -3.02 33.51
C LEU A 45 -7.62 -1.54 33.13
N ASN A 46 -7.30 -0.66 34.07
CA ASN A 46 -7.15 0.79 33.89
C ASN A 46 -6.61 1.42 35.20
N GLY A 47 -6.20 2.69 35.18
CA GLY A 47 -5.80 3.49 36.34
C GLY A 47 -4.77 4.56 35.98
N SER A 48 -4.47 5.44 36.93
CA SER A 48 -3.40 6.44 36.84
C SER A 48 -2.31 6.13 37.87
N PHE A 49 -1.09 5.96 37.39
CA PHE A 49 0.11 5.63 38.16
C PHE A 49 1.15 6.71 37.90
N ASP A 50 1.20 7.74 38.76
CA ASP A 50 2.07 8.90 38.58
C ASP A 50 3.16 9.01 39.66
N LYS A 51 4.41 9.19 39.25
CA LYS A 51 5.53 9.43 40.19
C LYS A 51 5.69 8.33 41.25
N ASN A 52 5.33 7.09 40.96
CA ASN A 52 5.63 5.99 41.87
C ASN A 52 7.09 5.58 41.72
N ALA A 53 7.70 5.16 42.82
CA ALA A 53 9.11 4.85 42.87
C ALA A 53 9.40 3.54 43.62
N ALA A 54 10.36 2.79 43.12
CA ALA A 54 10.99 1.69 43.82
C ALA A 54 12.48 1.96 44.02
N LEU A 55 13.00 1.66 45.21
CA LEU A 55 14.43 1.79 45.48
C LEU A 55 15.26 0.79 44.67
N VAL A 56 14.69 -0.36 44.28
CA VAL A 56 15.37 -1.41 43.50
C VAL A 56 14.73 -1.53 42.12
N ASP A 57 13.74 -2.41 41.95
CA ASP A 57 13.13 -2.74 40.66
C ASP A 57 11.61 -2.55 40.67
N GLY A 58 11.05 -2.26 39.49
CA GLY A 58 9.61 -2.13 39.30
C GLY A 58 9.05 -0.88 39.96
N GLY A 59 9.22 0.30 39.35
CA GLY A 59 8.80 1.57 39.95
C GLY A 59 7.30 1.63 40.30
N VAL A 60 6.47 0.81 39.64
CA VAL A 60 5.09 0.52 40.03
C VAL A 60 4.93 -0.95 40.45
N ILE A 61 5.42 -1.88 39.63
CA ILE A 61 5.11 -3.31 39.73
C ILE A 61 6.39 -4.13 39.72
N HIS A 62 6.51 -5.03 40.69
CA HIS A 62 7.49 -6.10 40.68
C HIS A 62 6.78 -7.45 40.58
N ASN A 63 7.05 -8.22 39.51
CA ASN A 63 6.44 -9.52 39.24
C ASN A 63 7.49 -10.65 39.21
N LEU A 64 7.51 -11.48 40.24
CA LEU A 64 8.44 -12.60 40.35
C LEU A 64 7.73 -13.94 40.14
N ASN A 65 7.98 -14.60 39.02
CA ASN A 65 7.41 -15.88 38.60
C ASN A 65 5.90 -15.92 38.32
N GLY A 66 5.15 -14.85 38.60
CA GLY A 66 3.70 -14.76 38.36
C GLY A 66 3.31 -14.26 36.96
N SER A 67 2.01 -14.15 36.69
CA SER A 67 1.50 -13.54 35.45
C SER A 67 1.11 -12.07 35.66
N LEU A 68 1.50 -11.20 34.73
CA LEU A 68 1.11 -9.79 34.69
C LEU A 68 0.33 -9.49 33.40
N THR A 69 -0.83 -8.87 33.52
CA THR A 69 -1.59 -8.33 32.39
C THR A 69 -1.86 -6.83 32.62
N ILE A 70 -1.48 -6.00 31.67
CA ILE A 70 -1.82 -4.58 31.61
C ILE A 70 -2.66 -4.37 30.35
N ASP A 71 -3.95 -4.12 30.53
CA ASP A 71 -4.86 -3.90 29.40
C ASP A 71 -4.97 -2.42 29.04
N ASP A 72 -4.97 -1.55 30.05
CA ASP A 72 -5.01 -0.10 29.86
C ASP A 72 -4.51 0.62 31.12
N GLY A 73 -4.34 1.94 31.02
CA GLY A 73 -3.94 2.83 32.11
C GLY A 73 -2.92 3.87 31.70
N SER A 74 -2.68 4.84 32.58
CA SER A 74 -1.67 5.89 32.43
C SER A 74 -0.57 5.68 33.45
N PHE A 75 0.65 5.46 32.97
CA PHE A 75 1.86 5.26 33.76
C PHE A 75 2.84 6.38 33.45
N THR A 76 2.87 7.39 34.32
CA THR A 76 3.62 8.63 34.11
C THR A 76 4.70 8.83 35.17
N ASN A 77 5.90 9.25 34.76
CA ASN A 77 6.97 9.67 35.68
C ASN A 77 7.37 8.62 36.74
N ASN A 78 7.18 7.31 36.49
CA ASN A 78 7.51 6.28 37.47
C ASN A 78 8.99 5.91 37.40
N ILE A 79 9.60 5.60 38.55
CA ILE A 79 11.05 5.49 38.69
C ILE A 79 11.45 4.17 39.35
N ALA A 80 12.30 3.38 38.69
CA ALA A 80 13.05 2.29 39.31
C ALA A 80 14.49 2.74 39.54
N ARG A 81 14.95 2.79 40.80
CA ARG A 81 16.21 3.44 41.17
C ARG A 81 17.43 2.52 41.15
N GLY A 82 17.29 1.25 41.52
CA GLY A 82 18.40 0.29 41.49
C GLY A 82 19.42 0.32 42.63
N ASP A 83 19.06 0.82 43.80
CA ASP A 83 19.90 0.90 44.99
C ASP A 83 20.01 -0.45 45.73
N TYR A 84 21.14 -1.15 45.57
CA TYR A 84 21.52 -2.29 46.43
C TYR A 84 22.39 -1.84 47.62
N GLY A 85 21.91 -0.88 48.42
CA GLY A 85 22.47 -0.59 49.76
C GLY A 85 23.44 0.60 49.91
N GLU A 86 23.72 1.40 48.86
CA GLU A 86 24.48 2.66 48.98
C GLU A 86 23.83 3.77 48.15
N ILE A 87 23.12 4.69 48.81
CA ILE A 87 22.29 5.75 48.21
C ILE A 87 23.09 6.73 47.33
N SER A 88 24.42 6.80 47.47
CA SER A 88 25.26 7.82 46.83
C SER A 88 26.10 7.34 45.64
N ASN A 89 26.06 6.05 45.26
CA ASN A 89 26.92 5.54 44.20
C ASN A 89 26.17 5.30 42.89
N THR A 90 26.23 6.29 41.99
CA THR A 90 25.63 6.25 40.66
C THR A 90 26.22 5.17 39.73
N GLU A 91 27.37 4.57 40.07
CA GLU A 91 28.00 3.49 39.29
C GLU A 91 27.37 2.11 39.57
N LYS A 92 26.68 1.94 40.71
CA LYS A 92 26.08 0.68 41.15
C LYS A 92 24.57 0.57 40.91
N MET A 93 23.94 1.57 40.28
CA MET A 93 22.51 1.55 40.00
C MET A 93 22.17 0.42 39.03
N MET A 94 21.24 -0.45 39.43
CA MET A 94 20.79 -1.61 38.65
C MET A 94 19.27 -1.66 38.46
N GLY A 95 18.60 -0.51 38.47
CA GLY A 95 17.15 -0.43 38.39
C GLY A 95 16.65 -0.97 37.06
N ARG A 96 15.49 -1.62 37.12
CA ARG A 96 14.81 -2.23 35.98
C ARG A 96 13.32 -1.93 36.03
N GLY A 97 12.75 -1.57 34.89
CA GLY A 97 11.30 -1.39 34.75
C GLY A 97 10.79 -0.21 35.57
N GLY A 98 10.88 1.02 35.05
CA GLY A 98 10.34 2.20 35.74
C GLY A 98 8.85 2.07 36.03
N VAL A 99 8.13 1.28 35.23
CA VAL A 99 6.77 0.82 35.53
C VAL A 99 6.79 -0.60 36.07
N ALA A 100 7.23 -1.58 35.27
CA ALA A 100 7.12 -2.99 35.63
C ALA A 100 8.40 -3.78 35.38
N TYR A 101 8.81 -4.57 36.37
CA TYR A 101 9.84 -5.58 36.23
C TYR A 101 9.25 -6.97 36.39
N THR A 102 9.49 -7.85 35.41
CA THR A 102 9.05 -9.26 35.42
C THR A 102 10.25 -10.20 35.34
N GLU A 103 10.28 -11.17 36.24
CA GLU A 103 11.34 -12.18 36.34
C GLU A 103 10.74 -13.59 36.34
N GLY A 104 11.09 -14.42 35.35
CA GLY A 104 10.67 -15.84 35.26
C GLY A 104 9.19 -16.09 34.92
N GLY A 105 8.32 -15.08 35.04
CA GLY A 105 6.88 -15.14 34.75
C GLY A 105 6.47 -14.63 33.35
N ALA A 106 5.17 -14.58 33.09
CA ALA A 106 4.62 -14.06 31.83
C ALA A 106 4.03 -12.67 32.01
N ALA A 107 4.29 -11.75 31.08
CA ALA A 107 3.74 -10.41 31.06
C ALA A 107 3.09 -10.10 29.69
N SER A 108 1.91 -9.49 29.71
CA SER A 108 1.20 -9.04 28.52
C SER A 108 0.74 -7.59 28.67
N VAL A 109 0.99 -6.78 27.64
CA VAL A 109 0.51 -5.39 27.54
C VAL A 109 -0.32 -5.26 26.27
N SER A 110 -1.62 -4.97 26.42
CA SER A 110 -2.53 -4.82 25.29
C SER A 110 -2.93 -3.35 25.03
N GLY A 111 -2.65 -2.43 25.95
CA GLY A 111 -2.93 -1.01 25.85
C GLY A 111 -2.28 -0.17 26.96
N GLY A 112 -2.68 1.10 27.04
CA GLY A 112 -2.17 2.08 28.01
C GLY A 112 -1.12 3.05 27.47
N THR A 113 -0.84 4.08 28.27
CA THR A 113 0.16 5.12 28.02
C THR A 113 1.29 5.01 29.04
N PHE A 114 2.52 4.85 28.55
CA PHE A 114 3.74 4.78 29.33
C PHE A 114 4.58 6.00 28.96
N GLN A 115 4.58 7.01 29.83
CA GLN A 115 5.22 8.28 29.54
C GLN A 115 6.23 8.68 30.62
N ASP A 116 7.41 9.17 30.20
CA ASP A 116 8.41 9.74 31.10
C ASP A 116 8.89 8.80 32.23
N ASN A 117 8.74 7.48 32.04
CA ASN A 117 9.17 6.52 33.04
C ASN A 117 10.69 6.31 32.95
N ILE A 118 11.32 6.15 34.10
CA ILE A 118 12.77 6.15 34.24
C ILE A 118 13.23 4.85 34.88
N SER A 119 14.16 4.19 34.22
CA SER A 119 14.97 3.14 34.82
C SER A 119 16.36 3.70 35.06
N MET A 120 16.75 3.82 36.33
CA MET A 120 18.08 4.29 36.72
C MET A 120 19.05 3.10 36.72
N GLY A 121 19.96 3.04 35.74
CA GLY A 121 20.96 1.97 35.66
C GLY A 121 20.84 1.06 34.44
N VAL A 122 20.18 -0.08 34.56
CA VAL A 122 20.37 -1.21 33.61
C VAL A 122 19.39 -1.15 32.44
N GLY A 123 18.19 -0.60 32.65
CA GLY A 123 17.28 -0.18 31.57
C GLY A 123 15.86 -0.73 31.64
N GLY A 124 15.09 -0.52 30.57
CA GLY A 124 13.64 -0.74 30.50
C GLY A 124 12.88 0.38 31.20
N GLY A 125 13.02 1.63 30.74
CA GLY A 125 12.45 2.81 31.39
C GLY A 125 10.96 2.67 31.72
N ALA A 126 10.21 1.93 30.91
CA ALA A 126 8.88 1.44 31.28
C ALA A 126 8.93 -0.02 31.77
N LEU A 127 9.35 -0.96 30.92
CA LEU A 127 9.19 -2.39 31.16
C LEU A 127 10.52 -3.13 31.13
N ALA A 128 10.69 -4.08 32.04
CA ALA A 128 11.85 -4.97 32.02
C ALA A 128 11.45 -6.44 32.24
N ASN A 129 12.11 -7.33 31.50
CA ASN A 129 11.95 -8.78 31.49
C ASN A 129 13.31 -9.45 31.75
N ASN A 130 13.35 -10.44 32.64
CA ASN A 130 14.54 -11.26 32.87
C ASN A 130 14.26 -12.76 33.09
N GLN A 131 15.35 -13.55 33.15
CA GLN A 131 15.37 -15.02 33.28
C GLN A 131 14.64 -15.74 32.13
N SER A 132 13.74 -16.68 32.42
CA SER A 132 12.89 -17.34 31.42
C SER A 132 11.56 -16.61 31.21
N GLY A 133 11.50 -15.31 31.52
CA GLY A 133 10.28 -14.52 31.41
C GLY A 133 9.86 -14.28 29.96
N THR A 134 8.54 -14.20 29.74
CA THR A 134 7.95 -13.83 28.45
C THR A 134 7.28 -12.46 28.58
N LEU A 135 7.51 -11.58 27.59
CA LEU A 135 6.84 -10.28 27.50
C LEU A 135 6.22 -10.13 26.13
N THR A 136 4.91 -9.91 26.08
CA THR A 136 4.16 -9.66 24.84
C THR A 136 3.53 -8.28 24.90
N VAL A 137 3.78 -7.45 23.91
CA VAL A 137 3.23 -6.09 23.77
C VAL A 137 2.47 -6.01 22.46
N THR A 138 1.14 -5.92 22.53
CA THR A 138 0.25 -5.87 21.36
C THR A 138 -0.42 -4.51 21.14
N GLY A 139 -0.31 -3.61 22.11
CA GLY A 139 -0.81 -2.24 22.02
C GLY A 139 -0.17 -1.34 23.08
N GLY A 140 -0.51 -0.05 23.02
CA GLY A 140 -0.04 0.99 23.94
C GLY A 140 0.92 1.99 23.30
N THR A 141 1.12 3.11 24.00
CA THR A 141 2.01 4.21 23.58
C THR A 141 3.13 4.38 24.59
N PHE A 142 4.38 4.26 24.13
CA PHE A 142 5.59 4.45 24.93
C PHE A 142 6.27 5.74 24.49
N THR A 143 6.22 6.76 25.34
CA THR A 143 6.71 8.10 25.01
C THR A 143 7.73 8.58 26.02
N ASP A 144 8.90 9.02 25.55
CA ASP A 144 9.94 9.65 26.39
C ASP A 144 10.40 8.80 27.61
N ASN A 145 10.19 7.48 27.55
CA ASN A 145 10.71 6.57 28.56
C ASN A 145 12.21 6.40 28.36
N ARG A 146 12.94 6.31 29.47
CA ARG A 146 14.39 6.35 29.40
C ARG A 146 15.10 5.45 30.40
N GLN A 147 16.20 4.89 29.93
CA GLN A 147 17.29 4.44 30.78
C GLN A 147 18.20 5.65 31.01
N SER A 148 18.46 6.00 32.27
CA SER A 148 19.25 7.18 32.59
C SER A 148 20.01 7.05 33.91
N TYR A 149 20.83 8.05 34.22
CA TYR A 149 21.54 8.21 35.49
C TYR A 149 21.32 9.60 36.04
N GLY A 150 21.29 9.69 37.36
CA GLY A 150 21.08 10.96 38.02
C GLY A 150 20.89 10.81 39.51
N THR A 151 20.31 11.85 40.08
CA THR A 151 19.91 11.89 41.49
C THR A 151 18.39 11.83 41.58
N PHE A 152 17.89 11.06 42.55
CA PHE A 152 16.47 10.94 42.85
C PHE A 152 16.19 11.59 44.21
N ASN A 153 15.25 12.51 44.26
CA ASN A 153 14.78 13.11 45.50
C ASN A 153 13.59 12.31 46.04
N VAL A 154 13.83 11.58 47.12
CA VAL A 154 12.83 10.74 47.80
C VAL A 154 11.64 11.53 48.39
N THR A 155 11.74 12.86 48.50
CA THR A 155 10.69 13.70 49.12
C THR A 155 9.63 14.12 48.12
N ASP A 156 10.04 14.56 46.93
CA ASP A 156 9.16 15.07 45.88
C ASP A 156 9.10 14.16 44.64
N HIS A 157 9.84 13.04 44.68
CA HIS A 157 9.97 12.04 43.63
C HIS A 157 10.50 12.62 42.31
N SER A 158 11.25 13.73 42.37
CA SER A 158 11.90 14.31 41.21
C SER A 158 13.21 13.60 40.86
N PHE A 159 13.49 13.56 39.57
CA PHE A 159 14.75 13.07 39.01
C PHE A 159 15.54 14.24 38.41
N THR A 160 16.83 14.31 38.72
CA THR A 160 17.78 15.23 38.08
C THR A 160 18.85 14.41 37.38
N ALA A 161 18.91 14.52 36.06
CA ALA A 161 19.86 13.80 35.22
C ALA A 161 21.31 14.19 35.53
N LEU A 162 22.21 13.22 35.46
CA LEU A 162 23.66 13.42 35.53
C LEU A 162 24.12 14.22 34.30
N ASP A 163 25.01 15.20 34.41
CA ASP A 163 25.51 15.90 33.21
C ASP A 163 26.42 15.01 32.36
N CYS A 164 26.02 14.76 31.10
CA CYS A 164 26.79 14.00 30.11
C CYS A 164 27.31 14.88 28.96
N SER A 165 27.16 16.21 29.01
CA SER A 165 27.43 17.06 27.84
C SER A 165 28.91 17.10 27.44
N SER A 166 29.81 16.66 28.33
CA SER A 166 31.25 16.55 28.08
C SER A 166 31.70 15.17 27.59
N ASP A 167 30.81 14.18 27.51
CA ASP A 167 31.14 12.84 27.03
C ASP A 167 31.50 12.89 25.53
N GLY A 168 32.65 12.30 25.18
CA GLY A 168 33.29 12.42 23.86
C GLY A 168 34.82 12.41 23.97
N PRO A 169 35.56 13.38 23.39
CA PRO A 169 37.02 13.32 23.19
C PRO A 169 37.84 13.61 24.47
N SER A 170 37.20 13.79 25.62
CA SER A 170 37.84 14.24 26.87
C SER A 170 37.85 13.16 27.96
N SER A 171 38.77 13.28 28.93
CA SER A 171 38.98 12.34 30.05
C SER A 171 37.82 12.25 31.05
N LYS A 172 36.70 12.94 30.81
CA LYS A 172 35.46 12.82 31.59
C LYS A 172 34.44 12.03 30.79
N HIS A 173 34.14 10.84 31.28
CA HIS A 173 33.17 9.90 30.72
C HIS A 173 32.03 9.69 31.71
N SER A 174 31.29 10.76 31.99
CA SER A 174 30.26 10.79 33.03
C SER A 174 29.17 9.76 32.79
N CYS A 175 28.90 9.40 31.54
CA CYS A 175 27.82 8.50 31.12
C CYS A 175 28.32 7.28 30.34
N ARG A 176 29.62 6.98 30.46
CA ARG A 176 30.17 5.68 30.07
C ARG A 176 30.01 4.68 31.20
N ARG A 177 29.42 3.51 30.94
CA ARG A 177 29.27 2.43 31.94
C ARG A 177 29.64 1.08 31.35
N GLY A 178 29.60 0.05 32.18
CA GLY A 178 29.86 -1.32 31.74
C GLY A 178 28.77 -1.86 30.81
N ASN A 179 29.13 -2.91 30.07
CA ASN A 179 28.33 -3.55 29.04
C ASN A 179 26.94 -4.04 29.51
N GLY A 180 26.03 -4.18 28.55
CA GLY A 180 24.78 -4.91 28.72
C GLY A 180 23.61 -4.06 29.23
N ARG A 181 23.58 -2.78 28.87
CA ARG A 181 22.62 -1.78 29.34
C ARG A 181 21.90 -1.12 28.18
N GLY A 182 20.62 -0.78 28.37
CA GLY A 182 19.83 -0.15 27.31
C GLY A 182 18.33 -0.38 27.41
N GLY A 183 17.62 0.02 26.34
CA GLY A 183 16.17 -0.14 26.25
C GLY A 183 15.45 0.98 26.98
N GLY A 184 15.36 2.15 26.35
CA GLY A 184 14.72 3.31 26.96
C GLY A 184 13.27 3.03 27.35
N ALA A 185 12.52 2.28 26.55
CA ALA A 185 11.19 1.80 26.92
C ALA A 185 11.23 0.38 27.52
N ILE A 186 11.82 -0.58 26.79
CA ILE A 186 11.74 -2.00 27.11
C ILE A 186 13.13 -2.63 27.15
N MET A 187 13.38 -3.43 28.19
CA MET A 187 14.56 -4.28 28.27
C MET A 187 14.19 -5.75 28.49
N SER A 188 14.76 -6.64 27.67
CA SER A 188 14.78 -8.10 27.88
C SER A 188 16.22 -8.56 28.02
N GLN A 189 16.64 -9.02 29.20
CA GLN A 189 18.07 -9.14 29.53
C GLN A 189 18.65 -10.57 29.51
N SER A 190 17.84 -11.62 29.38
CA SER A 190 18.29 -13.01 29.47
C SER A 190 18.26 -13.72 28.12
N SER A 191 19.24 -14.60 27.86
CA SER A 191 19.26 -15.44 26.65
C SER A 191 18.11 -16.45 26.57
N LYS A 192 17.36 -16.64 27.67
CA LYS A 192 16.17 -17.48 27.74
C LYS A 192 14.86 -16.69 27.67
N SER A 193 14.93 -15.35 27.67
CA SER A 193 13.74 -14.50 27.60
C SER A 193 13.20 -14.45 26.18
N THR A 194 11.89 -14.23 26.08
CA THR A 194 11.22 -13.91 24.81
C THR A 194 10.49 -12.57 24.92
N LEU A 195 10.75 -11.67 23.99
CA LEU A 195 10.03 -10.42 23.80
C LEU A 195 9.28 -10.45 22.46
N THR A 196 7.98 -10.20 22.49
CA THR A 196 7.15 -10.05 21.29
C THR A 196 6.53 -8.67 21.27
N ILE A 197 6.71 -7.94 20.18
CA ILE A 197 6.09 -6.66 19.88
C ILE A 197 5.25 -6.85 18.62
N GLN A 198 3.96 -6.58 18.69
CA GLN A 198 3.04 -6.86 17.59
C GLN A 198 1.95 -5.81 17.45
N GLY A 199 1.56 -5.52 16.21
CA GLY A 199 0.40 -4.69 15.91
C GLY A 199 0.61 -3.22 16.26
N LYS A 200 -0.47 -2.54 16.66
CA LYS A 200 -0.50 -1.08 16.79
C LYS A 200 0.11 -0.61 18.13
N VAL A 201 1.42 -0.76 18.24
CA VAL A 201 2.25 -0.26 19.35
C VAL A 201 3.09 0.89 18.85
N THR A 202 3.21 1.95 19.62
CA THR A 202 4.03 3.12 19.26
C THR A 202 5.12 3.38 20.29
N PHE A 203 6.34 3.54 19.82
CA PHE A 203 7.51 4.00 20.58
C PHE A 203 7.98 5.32 20.00
N THR A 204 7.76 6.41 20.74
CA THR A 204 8.15 7.77 20.33
C THR A 204 9.10 8.38 21.35
N GLY A 205 10.25 8.89 20.90
CA GLY A 205 11.11 9.68 21.79
C GLY A 205 11.77 8.90 22.94
N ASN A 206 11.72 7.56 22.95
CA ASN A 206 12.33 6.77 24.01
C ASN A 206 13.84 6.72 23.80
N PHE A 207 14.61 6.73 24.90
CA PHE A 207 16.05 6.79 24.76
C PHE A 207 16.87 6.10 25.85
N THR A 208 18.07 5.70 25.45
CA THR A 208 19.11 5.18 26.34
C THR A 208 20.18 6.24 26.49
N ARG A 209 20.42 6.68 27.73
CA ARG A 209 21.35 7.77 28.05
C ARG A 209 22.69 7.26 28.56
N GLU A 210 23.36 6.51 27.70
CA GLU A 210 24.62 5.86 28.00
C GLU A 210 25.41 5.53 26.72
N TRP A 211 26.71 5.31 26.87
CA TRP A 211 27.53 4.71 25.81
C TRP A 211 28.56 3.73 26.39
N ALA A 212 28.71 2.60 25.71
CA ALA A 212 29.86 1.69 25.74
C ALA A 212 29.60 0.58 24.70
N PHE A 213 30.51 -0.38 24.60
CA PHE A 213 30.24 -1.61 23.87
C PHE A 213 29.03 -2.34 24.47
N ASN A 214 28.28 -3.06 23.64
CA ASN A 214 27.16 -3.90 24.06
C ASN A 214 25.98 -3.14 24.70
N ASN A 215 25.89 -1.84 24.45
CA ASN A 215 24.85 -0.95 24.95
C ASN A 215 24.07 -0.32 23.79
N GLY A 216 22.79 -0.04 24.01
CA GLY A 216 21.97 0.45 22.92
C GLY A 216 20.47 0.37 23.13
N GLY A 217 19.72 0.47 22.03
CA GLY A 217 18.28 0.31 22.03
C GLY A 217 17.61 1.52 22.64
N GLY A 218 17.45 2.60 21.89
CA GLY A 218 16.75 3.77 22.38
C GLY A 218 15.34 3.44 22.85
N ALA A 219 14.61 2.60 22.11
CA ALA A 219 13.34 2.03 22.58
C ALA A 219 13.52 0.67 23.25
N VAL A 220 14.16 -0.28 22.56
CA VAL A 220 14.15 -1.70 22.91
C VAL A 220 15.55 -2.26 22.97
N TYR A 221 15.86 -2.89 24.09
CA TYR A 221 17.02 -3.74 24.26
C TYR A 221 16.56 -5.19 24.43
N ALA A 222 17.08 -6.11 23.63
CA ALA A 222 16.68 -7.51 23.68
C ALA A 222 17.88 -8.45 23.70
N LYS A 223 17.85 -9.42 24.61
CA LYS A 223 18.66 -10.64 24.61
C LYS A 223 17.72 -11.85 24.65
N GLY A 224 18.12 -12.94 23.99
CA GLY A 224 17.26 -14.11 23.80
C GLY A 224 16.48 -14.02 22.49
N ILE A 225 15.16 -14.19 22.54
CA ILE A 225 14.31 -14.15 21.34
C ILE A 225 13.56 -12.81 21.28
N LEU A 226 13.68 -12.11 20.16
CA LEU A 226 12.91 -10.91 19.84
C LEU A 226 12.01 -11.18 18.63
N TRP A 227 10.72 -10.86 18.76
CA TRP A 227 9.78 -10.79 17.65
C TRP A 227 9.24 -9.37 17.48
N VAL A 228 9.28 -8.86 16.25
CA VAL A 228 8.56 -7.66 15.82
C VAL A 228 7.67 -8.06 14.66
N LYS A 229 6.36 -7.90 14.80
CA LYS A 229 5.36 -8.40 13.84
C LYS A 229 4.30 -7.36 13.54
N ASN A 230 3.83 -7.35 12.29
CA ASN A 230 2.59 -6.66 11.96
C ASN A 230 1.38 -7.43 12.53
N SER A 231 0.26 -6.76 12.76
CA SER A 231 -1.01 -7.43 13.08
C SER A 231 -1.56 -8.16 11.84
N MET A 232 -2.53 -9.05 12.04
CA MET A 232 -3.24 -9.69 10.92
C MET A 232 -3.98 -8.67 10.04
N ASN A 233 -4.28 -7.48 10.57
CA ASN A 233 -4.94 -6.40 9.86
C ASN A 233 -3.95 -5.44 9.17
N GLY A 234 -2.64 -5.75 9.23
CA GLY A 234 -1.59 -4.94 8.62
C GLY A 234 -1.07 -3.79 9.48
N ASP A 235 -1.53 -3.64 10.74
CA ASP A 235 -0.99 -2.63 11.66
C ASP A 235 0.47 -2.93 11.97
N ARG A 236 1.32 -1.92 11.88
CA ARG A 236 2.76 -2.05 12.11
C ARG A 236 3.13 -1.45 13.46
N PRO A 237 4.03 -2.09 14.24
CA PRO A 237 4.69 -1.41 15.34
C PRO A 237 5.46 -0.20 14.81
N THR A 238 5.32 0.95 15.45
CA THR A 238 5.98 2.19 15.03
C THR A 238 7.07 2.57 16.00
N PHE A 239 8.27 2.83 15.49
CA PHE A 239 9.43 3.33 16.21
C PHE A 239 9.83 4.65 15.59
N GLU A 240 9.51 5.76 16.25
CA GLU A 240 9.85 7.09 15.76
C GLU A 240 10.66 7.90 16.76
N HIS A 241 11.63 8.65 16.28
CA HIS A 241 12.40 9.59 17.12
C HIS A 241 13.03 8.95 18.36
N ASN A 242 13.27 7.64 18.38
CA ASN A 242 13.97 7.00 19.50
C ASN A 242 15.47 7.13 19.31
N TRP A 243 16.24 7.23 20.40
CA TRP A 243 17.69 7.32 20.27
C TRP A 243 18.51 6.62 21.34
N ALA A 244 19.68 6.14 20.94
CA ALA A 244 20.72 5.67 21.84
C ALA A 244 21.84 6.72 21.87
N GLY A 245 21.81 7.62 22.86
CA GLY A 245 22.70 8.79 22.91
C GLY A 245 22.78 9.40 24.29
N VAL A 246 23.92 10.00 24.63
CA VAL A 246 24.17 10.53 25.99
C VAL A 246 23.40 11.80 26.35
N LEU A 247 22.76 12.45 25.39
CA LEU A 247 21.98 13.67 25.60
C LEU A 247 20.50 13.34 25.83
N GLU A 248 19.79 14.23 26.53
CA GLU A 248 18.32 14.16 26.64
C GLU A 248 17.60 14.70 25.40
N THR A 249 18.35 15.32 24.50
CA THR A 249 17.89 15.63 23.15
C THR A 249 18.52 14.63 22.18
N GLN A 250 17.76 14.27 21.13
CA GLN A 250 18.22 13.35 20.11
C GLN A 250 19.52 13.82 19.41
N TYR A 251 19.65 15.13 19.21
CA TYR A 251 20.80 15.76 18.57
C TYR A 251 21.39 16.86 19.46
N ASP A 252 22.64 17.22 19.18
CA ASP A 252 23.30 18.37 19.80
C ASP A 252 22.77 19.70 19.22
N SER A 253 23.25 20.83 19.75
CA SER A 253 22.83 22.18 19.31
C SER A 253 23.16 22.51 17.84
N GLN A 254 23.99 21.70 17.18
CA GLN A 254 24.37 21.83 15.78
C GLN A 254 23.64 20.79 14.90
N ASN A 255 22.64 20.10 15.46
CA ASN A 255 21.88 19.03 14.82
C ASN A 255 22.76 17.84 14.41
N ARG A 256 23.79 17.53 15.22
CA ARG A 256 24.67 16.37 15.04
C ARG A 256 24.33 15.28 16.05
N THR A 257 24.65 14.04 15.71
CA THR A 257 24.42 12.87 16.54
C THR A 257 25.55 12.74 17.57
N PRO A 258 25.25 12.84 18.88
CA PRO A 258 26.26 12.72 19.94
C PRO A 258 26.74 11.28 20.11
N VAL A 259 27.77 11.06 20.95
CA VAL A 259 28.18 9.70 21.34
C VAL A 259 27.03 8.95 22.02
N GLY A 260 26.97 7.64 21.85
CA GLY A 260 25.87 6.83 22.37
C GLY A 260 26.08 5.33 22.20
N GLY A 261 25.06 4.55 22.55
CA GLY A 261 24.97 3.13 22.22
C GLY A 261 24.55 2.89 20.75
N ALA A 262 24.46 1.62 20.37
CA ALA A 262 24.01 1.21 19.04
C ALA A 262 22.49 0.97 18.99
N GLY A 263 21.87 0.99 17.81
CA GLY A 263 20.44 0.72 17.66
C GLY A 263 19.56 1.83 18.24
N GLY A 264 19.25 2.85 17.44
CA GLY A 264 18.44 3.98 17.92
C GLY A 264 17.03 3.57 18.34
N ALA A 265 16.43 2.60 17.66
CA ALA A 265 15.20 1.96 18.09
C ALA A 265 15.49 0.65 18.83
N ILE A 266 16.15 -0.31 18.16
CA ILE A 266 16.31 -1.68 18.65
C ILE A 266 17.78 -2.06 18.71
N PHE A 267 18.18 -2.65 19.84
CA PHE A 267 19.46 -3.33 20.02
C PHE A 267 19.25 -4.80 20.40
N LEU A 268 19.75 -5.71 19.56
CA LEU A 268 19.76 -7.16 19.84
C LEU A 268 21.14 -7.59 20.30
N GLN A 269 21.23 -8.12 21.53
CA GLN A 269 22.47 -8.42 22.22
C GLN A 269 23.05 -9.80 21.86
N ASP A 270 24.37 -9.96 22.03
CA ASP A 270 25.11 -11.22 22.00
C ASP A 270 24.53 -12.26 22.99
N GLY A 271 24.76 -13.54 22.71
CA GLY A 271 24.39 -14.68 23.54
C GLY A 271 23.51 -15.69 22.83
N ASN A 272 23.75 -15.91 21.53
CA ASN A 272 22.91 -16.73 20.65
C ASN A 272 21.48 -16.17 20.52
N SER A 273 21.35 -14.84 20.58
CA SER A 273 20.05 -14.19 20.43
C SER A 273 19.51 -14.36 19.02
N THR A 274 18.19 -14.40 18.90
CA THR A 274 17.50 -14.51 17.62
C THR A 274 16.49 -13.39 17.49
N GLY A 275 16.66 -12.56 16.47
CA GLY A 275 15.72 -11.50 16.12
C GLY A 275 14.84 -11.93 14.96
N TYR A 276 13.55 -11.65 15.04
CA TYR A 276 12.59 -11.83 13.96
C TYR A 276 11.89 -10.50 13.67
N LEU A 277 12.43 -9.75 12.73
CA LEU A 277 11.90 -8.49 12.23
C LEU A 277 10.95 -8.79 11.07
N MET A 278 9.72 -9.16 11.41
CA MET A 278 8.66 -9.54 10.45
C MET A 278 7.70 -8.39 10.15
N GLY A 279 7.94 -7.24 10.76
CA GLY A 279 7.09 -6.07 10.67
C GLY A 279 7.75 -4.85 11.29
N GLY A 280 7.07 -3.72 11.19
CA GLY A 280 7.45 -2.48 11.86
C GLY A 280 7.86 -1.36 10.91
N GLU A 281 7.67 -0.14 11.40
CA GLU A 281 8.06 1.10 10.75
C GLU A 281 9.03 1.84 11.66
N PHE A 282 10.18 2.17 11.11
CA PHE A 282 11.31 2.75 11.83
C PHE A 282 11.68 4.05 11.14
N HIS A 283 11.35 5.20 11.74
CA HIS A 283 11.66 6.48 11.13
C HIS A 283 12.19 7.52 12.09
N TYR A 284 13.13 8.35 11.62
CA TYR A 284 13.78 9.38 12.43
C TYR A 284 14.45 8.87 13.73
N ASN A 285 14.80 7.59 13.84
CA ASN A 285 15.55 7.10 15.00
C ASN A 285 17.03 7.45 14.84
N SER A 286 17.76 7.61 15.96
CA SER A 286 19.21 7.86 15.88
C SER A 286 20.05 7.04 16.85
N SER A 287 21.24 6.67 16.40
CA SER A 287 22.22 5.91 17.17
C SER A 287 23.51 6.71 17.26
N GLY A 288 23.98 6.95 18.48
CA GLY A 288 25.28 7.54 18.75
C GLY A 288 26.46 6.63 18.45
N TYR A 289 26.22 5.46 17.87
CA TYR A 289 27.25 4.54 17.44
C TYR A 289 26.94 3.90 16.06
N LEU A 290 26.30 2.72 16.06
CA LEU A 290 26.01 1.90 14.88
C LEU A 290 24.52 1.61 14.78
N GLY A 291 24.00 1.39 13.57
CA GLY A 291 22.59 0.97 13.39
C GLY A 291 21.60 2.06 13.80
N GLY A 292 21.26 2.99 12.91
CA GLY A 292 20.46 4.17 13.25
C GLY A 292 19.06 3.80 13.75
N ALA A 293 18.41 2.81 13.13
CA ALA A 293 17.21 2.17 13.71
C ALA A 293 17.56 0.90 14.47
N VAL A 294 18.19 -0.07 13.79
CA VAL A 294 18.41 -1.42 14.33
C VAL A 294 19.88 -1.74 14.36
N TYR A 295 20.34 -2.30 15.48
CA TYR A 295 21.65 -2.91 15.59
C TYR A 295 21.59 -4.29 16.23
N THR A 296 22.36 -5.24 15.69
CA THR A 296 22.44 -6.61 16.21
C THR A 296 23.90 -7.02 16.44
N GLU A 297 24.19 -7.56 17.62
CA GLU A 297 25.55 -7.96 18.01
C GLU A 297 25.99 -9.29 17.39
N GLN A 298 27.28 -9.60 17.54
CA GLN A 298 27.86 -10.90 17.19
C GLN A 298 27.16 -12.08 17.88
N HIS A 299 27.30 -13.27 17.31
CA HIS A 299 26.59 -14.49 17.72
C HIS A 299 25.08 -14.28 17.88
N SER A 300 24.50 -13.42 17.04
CA SER A 300 23.07 -13.32 16.88
C SER A 300 22.69 -13.65 15.45
N THR A 301 21.45 -14.11 15.27
CA THR A 301 20.87 -14.30 13.95
C THR A 301 19.62 -13.44 13.85
N THR A 302 19.60 -12.52 12.90
CA THR A 302 18.43 -11.70 12.63
C THR A 302 17.76 -12.14 11.35
N TYR A 303 16.52 -12.53 11.52
CA TYR A 303 15.59 -12.85 10.47
C TYR A 303 14.78 -11.61 10.12
N ILE A 304 14.79 -11.20 8.86
CA ILE A 304 14.14 -9.96 8.43
C ILE A 304 13.23 -10.20 7.23
N ALA A 305 11.97 -9.79 7.33
CA ALA A 305 11.02 -9.83 6.22
C ALA A 305 11.38 -8.84 5.11
N LYS A 306 10.60 -8.82 4.03
CA LYS A 306 10.72 -7.82 2.94
C LYS A 306 10.90 -6.43 3.54
N ALA A 307 12.06 -5.84 3.34
CA ALA A 307 12.42 -4.56 3.93
C ALA A 307 12.62 -3.49 2.86
N ALA A 308 12.28 -2.24 3.16
CA ALA A 308 12.70 -1.11 2.36
C ALA A 308 13.44 -0.12 3.25
N ALA A 309 14.58 0.39 2.77
CA ALA A 309 15.38 1.39 3.46
C ALA A 309 15.68 2.56 2.52
N THR A 310 15.19 3.74 2.89
CA THR A 310 15.37 4.96 2.11
C THR A 310 15.63 6.18 2.97
N ALA A 311 16.34 7.18 2.42
CA ALA A 311 16.66 8.44 3.11
C ALA A 311 17.41 8.29 4.45
N ASN A 312 17.90 7.10 4.80
CA ASN A 312 18.68 6.87 6.01
C ASN A 312 20.09 7.43 5.82
N ILE A 313 20.69 7.87 6.93
CA ILE A 313 21.99 8.55 6.94
C ILE A 313 22.94 7.83 7.88
N ALA A 314 24.09 7.39 7.38
CA ALA A 314 25.24 7.08 8.21
C ALA A 314 26.21 8.26 8.19
N GLY A 315 26.88 8.57 9.29
CA GLY A 315 27.94 9.57 9.25
C GLY A 315 29.04 9.20 8.25
N HIS A 316 29.40 7.91 8.21
CA HIS A 316 30.61 7.47 7.53
C HIS A 316 30.42 6.24 6.62
N PHE A 317 29.66 5.21 7.03
CA PHE A 317 29.64 3.94 6.28
C PHE A 317 28.26 3.28 6.20
N GLY A 318 27.78 2.94 5.01
CA GLY A 318 26.55 2.14 4.89
C GLY A 318 25.31 2.91 5.37
N GLY A 319 24.88 3.94 4.63
CA GLY A 319 23.69 4.73 5.00
C GLY A 319 22.41 3.90 5.11
N GLY A 320 22.22 2.95 4.21
CA GLY A 320 21.16 1.95 4.32
C GLY A 320 21.57 0.80 5.25
N PHE A 321 22.36 -0.13 4.73
CA PHE A 321 22.71 -1.38 5.40
C PHE A 321 24.22 -1.57 5.55
N TRP A 322 24.66 -1.96 6.74
CA TRP A 322 26.08 -2.18 7.06
C TRP A 322 26.34 -3.53 7.76
N LEU A 323 27.37 -4.24 7.31
CA LEU A 323 27.82 -5.52 7.87
C LEU A 323 29.24 -5.41 8.47
N CYS A 324 29.38 -5.85 9.72
CA CYS A 324 30.67 -6.12 10.36
C CYS A 324 31.25 -7.46 9.85
N PRO A 325 32.56 -7.74 9.98
CA PRO A 325 33.18 -8.92 9.40
C PRO A 325 32.65 -10.25 9.93
N SER A 326 32.21 -10.32 11.18
CA SER A 326 31.60 -11.53 11.77
C SER A 326 30.16 -11.77 11.32
N GLY A 327 29.49 -10.76 10.75
CA GLY A 327 28.13 -10.90 10.25
C GLY A 327 28.13 -11.35 8.80
N THR A 328 27.56 -12.50 8.51
CA THR A 328 27.29 -12.91 7.12
C THR A 328 25.88 -12.54 6.72
N GLY A 329 25.63 -12.45 5.41
CA GLY A 329 24.27 -12.30 4.91
C GLY A 329 23.95 -13.27 3.80
N VAL A 330 22.93 -14.07 4.03
CA VAL A 330 22.34 -14.94 3.02
C VAL A 330 21.11 -14.23 2.46
N ALA A 331 21.11 -14.05 1.15
CA ALA A 331 19.98 -13.54 0.39
C ALA A 331 19.56 -14.62 -0.60
N SER A 332 18.34 -15.11 -0.45
CA SER A 332 17.67 -15.76 -1.58
C SER A 332 17.59 -14.78 -2.74
N LYS A 333 17.47 -15.27 -3.97
CA LYS A 333 17.06 -14.43 -5.08
C LYS A 333 15.67 -13.85 -4.77
N GLY A 334 15.68 -12.59 -4.34
CA GLY A 334 14.97 -12.18 -3.13
C GLY A 334 15.10 -10.71 -2.75
N GLY A 335 16.22 -10.03 -3.03
CA GLY A 335 16.39 -8.59 -2.87
C GLY A 335 15.81 -8.12 -1.54
N ASN A 336 16.21 -8.76 -0.45
CA ASN A 336 15.37 -8.79 0.73
C ASN A 336 15.39 -7.49 1.56
N ILE A 337 16.18 -6.53 1.10
CA ILE A 337 16.01 -5.12 1.41
C ILE A 337 16.12 -4.30 0.13
N ALA A 338 15.07 -3.52 -0.18
CA ALA A 338 15.12 -2.51 -1.22
C ALA A 338 15.86 -1.29 -0.67
N LEU A 339 17.05 -1.02 -1.22
CA LEU A 339 17.93 0.08 -0.81
C LEU A 339 17.94 1.16 -1.88
N TYR A 340 17.53 2.37 -1.53
CA TYR A 340 17.55 3.52 -2.44
C TYR A 340 17.53 4.85 -1.70
N ASP A 341 18.16 5.87 -2.26
CA ASP A 341 18.19 7.25 -1.74
C ASP A 341 18.77 7.40 -0.32
N ASN A 342 19.45 6.38 0.21
CA ASN A 342 20.22 6.49 1.45
C ASN A 342 21.50 7.29 1.20
N LYS A 343 22.15 7.76 2.27
CA LYS A 343 23.30 8.66 2.18
C LYS A 343 24.34 8.39 3.26
N THR A 344 25.57 8.77 2.95
CA THR A 344 26.57 9.08 3.97
C THR A 344 26.70 10.59 4.14
N ASN A 345 26.93 11.06 5.37
CA ASN A 345 27.12 12.47 5.65
C ASN A 345 27.96 12.69 6.93
N PRO A 346 29.29 12.88 6.81
CA PRO A 346 30.18 13.09 7.96
C PRO A 346 29.80 14.26 8.87
N LEU A 347 29.02 15.22 8.37
CA LEU A 347 28.62 16.39 9.16
C LEU A 347 27.63 16.05 10.28
N ILE A 348 26.99 14.87 10.25
CA ILE A 348 26.13 14.42 11.34
C ILE A 348 26.92 13.84 12.51
N ASP A 349 28.22 13.57 12.36
CA ASP A 349 29.04 13.08 13.47
C ASP A 349 29.48 14.26 14.35
N ALA A 350 29.16 14.20 15.64
CA ALA A 350 29.61 15.20 16.59
C ALA A 350 31.14 15.11 16.86
N ASN A 351 31.78 13.99 16.52
CA ASN A 351 33.22 13.80 16.62
C ASN A 351 33.96 14.55 15.51
N ALA A 352 34.53 15.70 15.86
CA ALA A 352 35.28 16.53 14.92
C ALA A 352 36.52 15.82 14.35
N ASP A 353 37.11 14.86 15.06
CA ASP A 353 38.28 14.10 14.60
C ASP A 353 37.96 13.35 13.31
N ASN A 354 36.77 12.77 13.21
CA ASN A 354 36.32 12.02 12.04
C ASN A 354 36.08 12.91 10.82
N THR A 355 35.96 14.24 10.98
CA THR A 355 35.69 15.19 9.90
C THR A 355 36.95 15.93 9.40
N ASN A 356 38.09 15.78 10.09
CA ASN A 356 39.33 16.46 9.74
C ASN A 356 40.15 15.66 8.70
N LEU A 357 39.84 15.86 7.42
CA LEU A 357 40.51 15.18 6.30
C LEU A 357 42.04 15.44 6.22
N GLU A 358 42.56 16.49 6.83
CA GLU A 358 44.00 16.77 6.81
C GLU A 358 44.79 15.80 7.72
N ASN A 359 44.24 15.50 8.90
CA ASN A 359 44.81 14.48 9.79
C ASN A 359 44.80 13.11 9.11
N LEU A 360 43.74 12.80 8.36
CA LEU A 360 43.60 11.58 7.59
C LEU A 360 44.73 11.38 6.58
N ARG A 361 45.01 12.43 5.80
CA ARG A 361 46.06 12.41 4.77
C ARG A 361 47.43 12.21 5.37
N LEU A 362 47.69 12.76 6.54
CA LEU A 362 48.95 12.57 7.26
C LEU A 362 49.10 11.14 7.77
N HIS A 363 48.04 10.56 8.34
CA HIS A 363 48.09 9.20 8.89
C HIS A 363 48.14 8.12 7.81
N TYR A 364 47.48 8.34 6.67
CA TYR A 364 47.33 7.37 5.58
C TYR A 364 48.00 7.82 4.27
N ALA A 365 49.09 8.57 4.36
CA ALA A 365 49.81 9.14 3.22
C ALA A 365 50.19 8.13 2.12
N THR A 366 50.31 6.84 2.46
CA THR A 366 50.59 5.73 1.53
C THR A 366 49.47 5.45 0.52
N TYR A 367 48.24 5.89 0.78
CA TYR A 367 47.06 5.67 -0.08
C TYR A 367 46.77 6.84 -1.04
N GLY A 368 47.62 7.87 -1.04
CA GLY A 368 47.48 9.05 -1.90
C GLY A 368 46.82 10.25 -1.19
N ALA A 369 46.78 11.39 -1.87
CA ALA A 369 46.26 12.65 -1.31
C ALA A 369 44.73 12.77 -1.39
N ASP A 370 44.09 12.04 -2.30
CA ASP A 370 42.64 12.09 -2.55
C ASP A 370 41.95 11.01 -1.72
N LEU A 371 41.82 11.25 -0.41
CA LEU A 371 41.06 10.40 0.52
C LEU A 371 39.75 11.06 0.93
N THR A 372 38.75 10.23 1.20
CA THR A 372 37.46 10.62 1.78
C THR A 372 37.19 9.79 3.04
N ASN A 373 36.38 10.33 3.95
CA ASN A 373 36.00 9.73 5.23
C ASN A 373 34.59 9.13 5.20
N GLN A 374 34.06 8.84 4.01
CA GLN A 374 32.74 8.28 3.82
C GLN A 374 32.69 7.32 2.64
N ALA A 375 31.87 6.27 2.74
CA ALA A 375 31.67 5.31 1.66
C ALA A 375 30.33 4.56 1.80
N GLY A 376 29.77 4.10 0.68
CA GLY A 376 28.62 3.19 0.66
C GLY A 376 27.34 3.81 1.20
N ALA A 377 26.70 4.68 0.42
CA ALA A 377 25.43 5.29 0.77
C ALA A 377 24.33 4.24 1.04
N ASP A 378 24.24 3.18 0.25
CA ASP A 378 23.17 2.19 0.36
C ASP A 378 23.62 0.92 1.07
N PHE A 379 24.80 0.40 0.74
CA PHE A 379 25.29 -0.87 1.26
C PHE A 379 26.78 -0.86 1.53
N ALA A 380 27.19 -1.46 2.66
CA ALA A 380 28.60 -1.55 3.05
C ALA A 380 28.94 -2.85 3.79
N ILE A 381 30.12 -3.39 3.52
CA ILE A 381 30.72 -4.52 4.24
C ILE A 381 32.12 -4.13 4.69
N MET A 382 32.35 -4.25 5.99
CA MET A 382 33.66 -4.05 6.61
C MET A 382 34.63 -5.18 6.22
N ASN A 383 35.91 -4.84 6.03
CA ASN A 383 36.95 -5.85 5.80
C ASN A 383 37.28 -6.61 7.10
N PRO A 384 37.58 -7.93 7.05
CA PRO A 384 38.00 -8.69 8.22
C PRO A 384 39.26 -8.20 8.94
N TYR A 385 40.11 -7.35 8.32
CA TYR A 385 41.35 -6.84 8.89
C TYR A 385 41.24 -6.34 10.34
N SER A 386 40.26 -5.48 10.67
CA SER A 386 40.20 -4.90 12.03
C SER A 386 39.59 -5.84 13.07
N LYS A 387 39.26 -7.08 12.67
CA LYS A 387 38.86 -8.22 13.53
C LYS A 387 39.62 -9.48 13.14
N ASP A 388 40.87 -9.34 12.67
CA ASP A 388 41.66 -10.43 12.10
C ASP A 388 41.89 -11.58 13.08
N ASN A 389 41.87 -11.32 14.39
CA ASN A 389 41.97 -12.30 15.47
C ASN A 389 40.68 -13.13 15.69
N GLU A 390 39.54 -12.70 15.18
CA GLU A 390 38.22 -13.30 15.39
C GLU A 390 37.67 -13.94 14.10
N VAL A 391 37.83 -13.27 12.95
CA VAL A 391 37.23 -13.66 11.67
C VAL A 391 38.18 -13.40 10.51
N THR A 392 38.29 -14.36 9.60
CA THR A 392 39.19 -14.29 8.44
C THR A 392 38.49 -14.00 7.11
N ASP A 393 37.18 -14.20 7.05
CA ASP A 393 36.37 -14.12 5.84
C ASP A 393 34.94 -13.66 6.14
N ASN A 394 34.36 -12.95 5.18
CA ASN A 394 32.96 -12.51 5.22
C ASN A 394 32.33 -12.74 3.84
N SER A 395 31.04 -13.07 3.80
CA SER A 395 30.31 -13.13 2.55
C SER A 395 28.91 -12.53 2.65
N PHE A 396 28.48 -11.97 1.52
CA PHE A 396 27.13 -11.46 1.35
C PHE A 396 26.60 -11.77 -0.05
N GLN A 397 25.36 -12.20 -0.13
CA GLN A 397 24.66 -12.38 -1.40
C GLN A 397 23.96 -11.09 -1.81
N LEU A 398 24.57 -10.36 -2.75
CA LEU A 398 24.07 -9.10 -3.31
C LEU A 398 23.17 -9.35 -4.51
N MET A 399 22.15 -8.52 -4.67
CA MET A 399 21.15 -8.65 -5.73
C MET A 399 20.87 -7.33 -6.43
N ASP A 400 20.56 -7.40 -7.71
CA ASP A 400 20.15 -6.28 -8.55
C ASP A 400 18.63 -6.21 -8.76
N THR A 401 17.85 -7.15 -8.21
CA THR A 401 16.37 -7.14 -8.22
C THR A 401 15.79 -6.87 -6.82
N TRP A 402 14.51 -6.51 -6.74
CA TRP A 402 13.76 -6.29 -5.50
C TRP A 402 12.61 -7.29 -5.36
N PHE A 403 11.97 -7.35 -4.19
CA PHE A 403 10.84 -8.26 -3.92
C PHE A 403 9.53 -7.93 -4.63
N THR A 404 9.52 -6.87 -5.44
CA THR A 404 8.39 -6.50 -6.28
C THR A 404 8.44 -7.15 -7.67
N ASP A 405 9.65 -7.44 -8.19
CA ASP A 405 9.86 -8.08 -9.48
C ASP A 405 11.21 -8.80 -9.48
N ARG A 406 11.18 -10.12 -9.74
CA ARG A 406 12.34 -11.01 -9.73
C ARG A 406 12.95 -11.23 -11.10
N THR A 407 12.26 -10.80 -12.14
CA THR A 407 12.58 -11.10 -13.53
C THR A 407 13.48 -10.03 -14.14
N SER A 408 13.41 -8.80 -13.63
CA SER A 408 14.12 -7.65 -14.15
C SER A 408 14.89 -6.88 -13.07
N SER A 409 16.11 -6.43 -13.40
CA SER A 409 16.96 -5.65 -12.49
C SER A 409 16.23 -4.38 -12.04
N ALA A 410 16.03 -4.24 -10.73
CA ALA A 410 15.46 -3.06 -10.09
C ALA A 410 16.51 -1.97 -9.87
N VAL A 411 17.77 -2.35 -9.67
CA VAL A 411 18.88 -1.43 -9.41
C VAL A 411 20.15 -1.82 -10.18
N THR A 412 21.00 -0.85 -10.49
CA THR A 412 22.40 -1.08 -10.86
C THR A 412 23.31 -0.69 -9.70
N TRP A 413 24.32 -1.51 -9.43
CA TRP A 413 25.29 -1.26 -8.36
C TRP A 413 26.56 -0.58 -8.87
N ALA A 414 26.95 0.50 -8.19
CA ALA A 414 28.21 1.18 -8.40
C ALA A 414 29.01 1.23 -7.09
N TRP A 415 30.34 1.27 -7.21
CA TRP A 415 31.21 1.69 -6.12
C TRP A 415 30.80 3.08 -5.64
N ASP A 416 30.77 3.27 -4.32
CA ASP A 416 30.57 4.57 -3.69
C ASP A 416 31.72 4.81 -2.72
N ASN A 417 32.86 5.17 -3.32
CA ASN A 417 34.19 5.11 -2.75
C ASN A 417 34.62 3.67 -2.43
N VAL A 418 35.92 3.42 -2.38
CA VAL A 418 36.48 2.11 -2.00
C VAL A 418 37.16 2.28 -0.65
N PRO A 419 36.63 1.66 0.42
CA PRO A 419 37.30 1.69 1.72
C PRO A 419 38.71 1.12 1.61
N ILE A 420 39.64 1.62 2.43
CA ILE A 420 40.95 0.98 2.59
C ILE A 420 40.81 -0.28 3.44
N MET A 421 41.81 -1.16 3.39
CA MET A 421 41.80 -2.44 4.12
C MET A 421 41.54 -2.29 5.63
N GLN A 422 42.09 -1.25 6.26
CA GLN A 422 41.98 -1.02 7.71
C GLN A 422 40.67 -0.31 8.12
N ALA A 423 39.88 0.15 7.15
CA ALA A 423 38.65 0.89 7.41
C ALA A 423 37.62 -0.03 8.07
N SER A 424 37.19 0.35 9.28
CA SER A 424 36.30 -0.50 10.08
C SER A 424 34.85 -0.04 10.06
N GLY A 425 34.60 1.27 10.07
CA GLY A 425 33.29 1.85 10.34
C GLY A 425 32.79 1.57 11.75
N PHE A 426 33.64 0.99 12.60
CA PHE A 426 33.30 0.47 13.93
C PHE A 426 34.09 1.18 15.02
N GLY A 427 35.37 1.47 14.83
CA GLY A 427 36.22 2.10 15.85
C GLY A 427 36.56 3.54 15.51
N ASP A 428 36.50 4.44 16.50
CA ASP A 428 37.00 5.81 16.42
C ASP A 428 37.55 6.29 17.78
N SER A 429 37.99 7.56 17.85
CA SER A 429 38.51 8.17 19.08
C SER A 429 37.49 8.23 20.23
N TRP A 430 36.19 8.09 19.96
CA TRP A 430 35.13 8.08 20.97
C TRP A 430 34.71 6.67 21.39
N GLN A 431 34.92 5.63 20.57
CA GLN A 431 34.44 4.25 20.81
C GLN A 431 35.57 3.21 20.83
N GLY A 432 36.60 3.43 21.66
CA GLY A 432 37.57 2.39 22.03
C GLY A 432 38.73 2.15 21.05
N GLY A 433 39.00 3.07 20.12
CA GLY A 433 40.24 3.04 19.32
C GLY A 433 41.49 3.26 20.16
N SER A 434 42.63 2.69 19.71
CA SER A 434 43.97 3.15 20.13
C SER A 434 44.09 4.66 19.83
N PRO A 435 44.84 5.45 20.62
CA PRO A 435 45.17 6.85 20.27
C PRO A 435 45.73 7.05 18.85
N ASP A 436 46.19 5.95 18.22
CA ASP A 436 46.76 5.90 16.88
C ASP A 436 45.76 5.50 15.78
N SER A 437 44.45 5.42 16.04
CA SER A 437 43.42 5.10 15.02
C SER A 437 42.25 6.09 15.11
N PRO A 438 42.44 7.32 14.60
CA PRO A 438 41.54 8.42 14.89
C PRO A 438 40.17 8.32 14.21
N GLU A 439 40.03 7.57 13.10
CA GLU A 439 38.86 7.67 12.23
C GLU A 439 38.09 6.37 11.98
N ALA A 440 36.75 6.51 11.90
CA ALA A 440 35.84 5.41 11.61
C ALA A 440 36.00 4.82 10.20
N ILE A 441 36.11 5.64 9.15
CA ILE A 441 36.25 5.20 7.76
C ILE A 441 37.22 6.07 6.97
N ILE A 442 37.93 5.40 6.06
CA ILE A 442 38.78 6.01 5.05
C ILE A 442 38.58 5.26 3.76
N ALA A 443 38.36 6.00 2.69
CA ALA A 443 38.15 5.46 1.36
C ALA A 443 38.84 6.29 0.29
N THR A 444 39.11 5.64 -0.83
CA THR A 444 39.55 6.27 -2.07
C THR A 444 38.33 6.60 -2.92
N PRO A 445 38.24 7.80 -3.53
CA PRO A 445 37.13 8.17 -4.40
C PRO A 445 36.98 7.22 -5.58
N LYS A 446 35.79 6.65 -5.75
CA LYS A 446 35.45 5.79 -6.88
C LYS A 446 33.94 5.72 -7.05
N THR A 447 33.43 6.10 -8.22
CA THR A 447 31.99 6.15 -8.53
C THR A 447 31.68 5.50 -9.88
N VAL A 448 32.18 4.29 -10.09
CA VAL A 448 31.99 3.50 -11.33
C VAL A 448 31.23 2.22 -11.03
N SER A 449 30.73 1.54 -12.07
CA SER A 449 30.08 0.22 -11.96
C SER A 449 30.86 -0.74 -11.07
N LEU A 450 30.14 -1.57 -10.32
CA LEU A 450 30.77 -2.59 -9.46
C LEU A 450 31.63 -3.54 -10.31
N THR A 451 32.87 -3.74 -9.87
CA THR A 451 33.87 -4.57 -10.55
C THR A 451 34.32 -5.71 -9.66
N GLN A 452 34.53 -6.88 -10.23
CA GLN A 452 35.18 -8.03 -9.61
C GLN A 452 36.62 -7.69 -9.14
N PRO A 453 37.22 -8.51 -8.28
CA PRO A 453 38.60 -8.29 -7.80
C PRO A 453 39.66 -8.24 -8.91
N ASN A 454 39.41 -8.87 -10.05
CA ASN A 454 40.29 -8.82 -11.23
C ASN A 454 40.08 -7.57 -12.11
N GLY A 455 39.18 -6.67 -11.74
CA GLY A 455 38.86 -5.42 -12.45
C GLY A 455 37.78 -5.52 -13.53
N SER A 456 37.28 -6.70 -13.86
CA SER A 456 36.15 -6.87 -14.79
C SER A 456 34.81 -6.46 -14.16
N GLU A 457 33.83 -6.07 -14.97
CA GLU A 457 32.48 -5.76 -14.46
C GLU A 457 31.83 -7.01 -13.83
N VAL A 458 31.03 -6.80 -12.79
CA VAL A 458 30.23 -7.86 -12.17
C VAL A 458 29.08 -8.23 -13.10
N SER A 459 28.95 -9.53 -13.38
CA SER A 459 27.75 -10.10 -13.99
C SER A 459 26.88 -10.70 -12.88
N PHE A 460 25.67 -10.17 -12.73
CA PHE A 460 24.64 -10.74 -11.85
C PHE A 460 24.02 -11.93 -12.57
N ALA A 461 24.74 -13.05 -12.55
CA ALA A 461 24.21 -14.29 -13.08
C ALA A 461 22.90 -14.56 -12.35
N ASP A 462 21.81 -14.57 -13.12
CA ASP A 462 20.54 -15.04 -12.60
C ASP A 462 20.03 -14.07 -11.49
N HIS A 463 20.44 -12.79 -11.55
CA HIS A 463 20.15 -11.69 -10.60
C HIS A 463 20.83 -11.77 -9.23
N LEU A 464 21.88 -12.59 -9.09
CA LEU A 464 22.60 -12.79 -7.83
C LEU A 464 24.10 -12.67 -8.03
N TYR A 465 24.78 -12.02 -7.09
CA TYR A 465 26.23 -12.00 -6.99
C TYR A 465 26.68 -12.20 -5.55
N THR A 466 27.59 -13.14 -5.31
CA THR A 466 28.14 -13.35 -3.96
C THR A 466 29.40 -12.51 -3.79
N LEU A 467 29.32 -11.50 -2.93
CA LEU A 467 30.47 -10.77 -2.43
C LEU A 467 31.22 -11.67 -1.44
N GLN A 468 32.53 -11.82 -1.66
CA GLN A 468 33.41 -12.54 -0.76
C GLN A 468 34.59 -11.65 -0.39
N LEU A 469 34.80 -11.46 0.90
CA LEU A 469 35.91 -10.73 1.48
C LEU A 469 36.77 -11.70 2.27
N SER A 470 38.08 -11.54 2.22
CA SER A 470 38.98 -12.30 3.08
C SER A 470 40.20 -11.48 3.45
N TYR A 471 40.79 -11.89 4.57
CA TYR A 471 42.08 -11.41 5.02
C TYR A 471 43.04 -12.60 5.23
N PRO A 472 44.13 -12.73 4.45
CA PRO A 472 45.04 -13.87 4.52
C PRO A 472 46.11 -13.81 5.61
N TYR A 473 46.21 -12.71 6.36
CA TYR A 473 47.32 -12.53 7.28
C TYR A 473 46.92 -12.94 8.71
N HIS A 474 47.48 -14.03 9.20
CA HIS A 474 47.68 -14.22 10.63
C HIS A 474 49.18 -14.37 10.89
N ARG A 475 49.70 -13.65 11.89
CA ARG A 475 50.29 -14.23 13.12
C ARG A 475 50.92 -13.20 14.07
N THR A 476 50.77 -13.48 15.36
CA THR A 476 51.37 -12.85 16.56
C THR A 476 52.90 -12.89 16.65
N ASP A 477 53.61 -13.37 15.63
CA ASP A 477 55.07 -13.55 15.63
C ASP A 477 55.78 -12.92 14.42
N GLY A 478 55.06 -12.19 13.56
CA GLY A 478 55.64 -11.46 12.43
C GLY A 478 56.25 -12.36 11.33
N LYS A 479 55.89 -13.64 11.27
CA LYS A 479 56.27 -14.55 10.18
C LYS A 479 55.05 -15.00 9.39
N GLU A 480 55.17 -15.07 8.07
CA GLU A 480 54.16 -15.67 7.19
C GLU A 480 53.81 -17.09 7.67
N ASP A 481 52.52 -17.35 7.89
CA ASP A 481 52.04 -18.71 8.19
C ASP A 481 52.00 -19.55 6.91
N THR A 482 53.16 -20.07 6.53
CA THR A 482 53.29 -21.04 5.43
C THR A 482 52.65 -22.40 5.73
N ALA A 483 52.07 -22.59 6.93
CA ALA A 483 51.57 -23.87 7.44
C ALA A 483 50.03 -24.05 7.43
N LYS A 484 49.25 -23.13 6.83
CA LYS A 484 47.86 -23.41 6.40
C LYS A 484 47.69 -23.49 4.87
N PRO A 485 48.25 -24.49 4.15
CA PRO A 485 47.97 -24.64 2.71
C PRO A 485 46.61 -25.28 2.36
N ASN A 486 45.76 -25.66 3.32
CA ASN A 486 44.63 -26.58 3.03
C ASN A 486 43.24 -26.05 3.42
N GLY A 487 42.94 -24.78 3.10
CA GLY A 487 41.60 -24.21 3.19
C GLY A 487 41.31 -23.22 2.06
N LYS A 488 41.37 -23.69 0.80
CA LYS A 488 40.96 -22.99 -0.44
C LYS A 488 41.03 -21.44 -0.43
N TYR A 489 42.22 -20.86 -0.32
CA TYR A 489 42.44 -19.54 -0.93
C TYR A 489 42.43 -19.73 -2.45
N GLN A 490 41.31 -19.44 -3.11
CA GLN A 490 41.34 -19.19 -4.54
C GLN A 490 41.84 -17.76 -4.74
N SER A 491 43.16 -17.62 -4.84
CA SER A 491 43.80 -16.34 -5.15
C SER A 491 43.16 -15.70 -6.38
N GLY A 492 42.56 -14.51 -6.21
CA GLY A 492 42.00 -13.71 -7.30
C GLY A 492 40.47 -13.51 -7.31
N LEU A 493 39.70 -14.08 -6.37
CA LEU A 493 38.23 -13.99 -6.36
C LEU A 493 37.62 -13.27 -5.15
N GLN A 494 38.42 -12.63 -4.29
CA GLN A 494 37.94 -12.00 -3.04
C GLN A 494 38.35 -10.52 -2.95
N TYR A 495 37.49 -9.69 -2.34
CA TYR A 495 37.76 -8.27 -2.07
C TYR A 495 38.63 -8.12 -0.82
N ALA A 496 39.69 -7.33 -0.93
CA ALA A 496 40.69 -7.16 0.12
C ALA A 496 40.55 -5.87 0.96
N THR A 497 39.64 -4.96 0.58
CA THR A 497 39.56 -3.63 1.22
C THR A 497 38.22 -3.27 1.82
N GLY A 498 37.24 -4.19 1.81
CA GLY A 498 35.86 -3.87 2.14
C GLY A 498 35.04 -3.59 0.88
N VAL A 499 33.72 -3.48 1.04
CA VAL A 499 32.79 -3.20 -0.06
C VAL A 499 31.91 -2.02 0.35
N ALA A 500 31.72 -1.06 -0.55
CA ALA A 500 30.88 0.12 -0.30
C ALA A 500 30.19 0.53 -1.60
N LEU A 501 28.87 0.45 -1.60
CA LEU A 501 28.08 0.53 -2.82
C LEU A 501 26.93 1.53 -2.69
N LYS A 502 26.55 2.04 -3.86
CA LYS A 502 25.34 2.80 -4.10
C LYS A 502 24.48 2.07 -5.12
N ALA A 503 23.18 2.05 -4.86
CA ALA A 503 22.17 1.53 -5.76
C ALA A 503 21.55 2.68 -6.57
N THR A 504 21.48 2.51 -7.88
CA THR A 504 20.72 3.41 -8.76
C THR A 504 19.52 2.64 -9.30
N VAL A 505 18.31 3.13 -9.03
CA VAL A 505 17.07 2.49 -9.51
C VAL A 505 16.99 2.58 -11.03
N THR A 506 16.65 1.47 -11.69
CA THR A 506 16.61 1.39 -13.16
C THR A 506 15.31 1.94 -13.75
N GLY A 507 15.39 2.49 -14.96
CA GLY A 507 14.26 3.08 -15.69
C GLY A 507 14.31 4.60 -15.72
N ASP A 508 13.35 5.22 -16.40
CA ASP A 508 13.13 6.66 -16.35
C ASP A 508 12.52 7.11 -15.01
N ASP A 509 12.35 8.41 -14.80
CA ASP A 509 11.87 8.97 -13.53
C ASP A 509 10.50 8.40 -13.10
N ALA A 510 9.61 8.16 -14.06
CA ALA A 510 8.29 7.61 -13.80
C ALA A 510 8.39 6.14 -13.34
N ALA A 511 9.17 5.32 -14.06
CA ALA A 511 9.43 3.93 -13.72
C ALA A 511 10.16 3.79 -12.38
N GLN A 512 11.16 4.64 -12.11
CA GLN A 512 11.87 4.65 -10.83
C GLN A 512 10.92 4.99 -9.68
N LYS A 513 10.07 6.01 -9.84
CA LYS A 513 9.07 6.38 -8.83
C LYS A 513 8.11 5.23 -8.54
N GLN A 514 7.65 4.54 -9.60
CA GLN A 514 6.78 3.38 -9.46
C GLN A 514 7.47 2.23 -8.72
N LYS A 515 8.71 1.88 -9.08
CA LYS A 515 9.49 0.82 -8.40
C LYS A 515 9.73 1.15 -6.93
N LYS A 516 10.12 2.39 -6.61
CA LYS A 516 10.32 2.85 -5.22
C LYS A 516 9.02 2.75 -4.42
N ALA A 517 7.91 3.25 -4.98
CA ALA A 517 6.60 3.18 -4.33
C ALA A 517 6.10 1.73 -4.15
N GLY A 518 6.29 0.87 -5.16
CA GLY A 518 5.99 -0.55 -5.09
C GLY A 518 6.79 -1.26 -3.99
N ALA A 519 8.10 -1.01 -3.94
CA ALA A 519 8.96 -1.61 -2.91
C ALA A 519 8.59 -1.12 -1.50
N TRP A 520 8.32 0.17 -1.34
CA TRP A 520 7.90 0.73 -0.05
C TRP A 520 6.54 0.16 0.41
N SER A 521 5.55 0.13 -0.48
CA SER A 521 4.20 -0.36 -0.16
C SER A 521 4.21 -1.86 0.19
N ALA A 522 4.93 -2.68 -0.58
CA ALA A 522 5.03 -4.12 -0.36
C ALA A 522 6.00 -4.53 0.79
N ALA A 523 6.77 -3.60 1.35
CA ALA A 523 7.65 -3.88 2.48
C ALA A 523 6.86 -4.13 3.77
N SER A 524 7.24 -5.21 4.47
CA SER A 524 6.76 -5.51 5.82
C SER A 524 7.51 -4.69 6.87
N VAL A 525 8.80 -4.45 6.63
CA VAL A 525 9.70 -3.67 7.50
C VAL A 525 10.14 -2.42 6.74
N ARG A 526 9.98 -1.25 7.34
CA ARG A 526 10.27 0.03 6.69
C ARG A 526 11.25 0.86 7.50
N PHE A 527 12.31 1.32 6.84
CA PHE A 527 13.31 2.22 7.43
C PHE A 527 13.37 3.52 6.63
N SER A 528 13.04 4.64 7.26
CA SER A 528 13.20 5.95 6.64
C SER A 528 13.84 6.98 7.55
N ASP A 529 14.72 7.81 7.02
CA ASP A 529 15.25 8.98 7.72
C ASP A 529 15.94 8.68 9.08
N ASN A 530 16.39 7.44 9.30
CA ASN A 530 17.15 7.08 10.49
C ASN A 530 18.61 7.52 10.38
N GLN A 531 19.28 7.72 11.51
CA GLN A 531 20.65 8.25 11.56
C GLN A 531 21.58 7.42 12.44
N ALA A 532 22.69 6.95 11.90
CA ALA A 532 23.79 6.39 12.69
C ALA A 532 24.98 7.33 12.67
N ARG A 533 25.55 7.65 13.85
CA ARG A 533 26.75 8.49 13.94
C ARG A 533 27.89 7.94 13.08
N LEU A 534 28.15 6.62 13.13
CA LEU A 534 29.20 6.00 12.32
C LEU A 534 28.65 5.24 11.12
N SER A 535 28.02 4.08 11.36
CA SER A 535 27.72 3.13 10.28
C SER A 535 26.34 2.47 10.41
N GLY A 536 25.73 2.12 9.27
CA GLY A 536 24.44 1.45 9.21
C GLY A 536 23.28 2.39 9.54
N GLY A 537 23.00 3.38 8.70
CA GLY A 537 21.97 4.40 9.00
C GLY A 537 20.58 3.81 9.24
N ALA A 538 20.16 2.80 8.46
CA ALA A 538 18.97 2.02 8.79
C ALA A 538 19.30 0.86 9.75
N PHE A 539 20.13 -0.07 9.28
CA PHE A 539 20.43 -1.32 9.97
C PHE A 539 21.96 -1.55 9.92
N GLY A 540 22.58 -1.70 11.09
CA GLY A 540 23.93 -2.25 11.22
C GLY A 540 23.93 -3.62 11.91
N THR A 541 24.78 -4.56 11.48
CA THR A 541 24.90 -5.87 12.16
C THR A 541 26.35 -6.29 12.35
N ASN A 542 26.60 -6.89 13.51
CA ASN A 542 27.77 -7.67 13.84
C ASN A 542 27.50 -9.19 13.85
N GLY A 543 26.22 -9.58 13.79
CA GLY A 543 25.74 -10.96 13.66
C GLY A 543 25.24 -11.30 12.26
N ASP A 544 24.71 -12.51 12.10
CA ASP A 544 24.20 -12.99 10.82
C ASP A 544 22.84 -12.39 10.51
N VAL A 545 22.65 -11.99 9.25
CA VAL A 545 21.35 -11.55 8.74
C VAL A 545 20.86 -12.56 7.71
N MET A 546 19.72 -13.15 8.05
CA MET A 546 19.03 -14.11 7.21
C MET A 546 17.74 -13.47 6.78
N PHE A 547 17.74 -12.94 5.59
CA PHE A 547 16.53 -12.37 5.07
C PHE A 547 15.49 -13.48 4.82
N SER A 548 14.28 -13.29 5.35
CA SER A 548 13.12 -14.11 5.05
C SER A 548 12.92 -13.99 3.54
N THR A 549 13.25 -14.97 2.72
CA THR A 549 13.13 -16.39 2.98
C THR A 549 14.13 -17.17 2.15
N PRO A 550 14.74 -18.24 2.65
CA PRO A 550 15.48 -19.14 1.77
C PRO A 550 14.51 -19.68 0.73
N TYR A 551 14.89 -19.45 -0.52
CA TYR A 551 14.32 -20.00 -1.74
C TYR A 551 12.88 -19.55 -2.03
N THR A 552 12.74 -18.99 -3.22
CA THR A 552 11.51 -18.37 -3.72
C THR A 552 11.17 -19.03 -5.04
N VAL A 553 9.90 -18.98 -5.44
CA VAL A 553 9.45 -19.30 -6.78
C VAL A 553 8.58 -18.16 -7.28
N SER A 554 8.73 -17.80 -8.55
CA SER A 554 7.89 -16.80 -9.20
C SER A 554 7.32 -17.34 -10.51
N TRP A 555 6.17 -16.81 -10.91
CA TRP A 555 5.58 -17.03 -12.22
C TRP A 555 4.68 -15.86 -12.60
N SER A 556 4.36 -15.76 -13.88
CA SER A 556 3.51 -14.70 -14.43
C SER A 556 2.31 -15.31 -15.16
N LYS A 557 1.13 -14.73 -14.97
CA LYS A 557 -0.14 -15.09 -15.59
C LYS A 557 -0.49 -14.03 -16.63
N VAL A 558 -0.60 -14.48 -17.88
CA VAL A 558 -0.84 -13.58 -19.00
C VAL A 558 -1.91 -14.12 -19.95
N ALA A 559 -2.36 -13.30 -20.89
CA ALA A 559 -3.20 -13.74 -21.99
C ALA A 559 -2.37 -14.47 -23.04
N ASN A 560 -2.96 -15.46 -23.73
CA ASN A 560 -2.38 -16.00 -24.94
C ASN A 560 -2.64 -15.05 -26.14
N ASN A 561 -1.64 -14.90 -27.00
CA ASN A 561 -1.77 -14.26 -28.30
C ASN A 561 -2.58 -15.14 -29.28
N ALA A 562 -2.83 -14.63 -30.49
CA ALA A 562 -3.60 -15.34 -31.52
C ALA A 562 -2.96 -16.68 -31.98
N ALA A 563 -1.66 -16.89 -31.71
CA ALA A 563 -0.96 -18.14 -31.99
C ALA A 563 -1.01 -19.14 -30.81
N GLY A 564 -1.72 -18.80 -29.72
CA GLY A 564 -1.82 -19.63 -28.53
C GLY A 564 -0.57 -19.60 -27.64
N GLN A 565 0.28 -18.58 -27.78
CA GLN A 565 1.48 -18.41 -26.95
C GLN A 565 1.27 -17.30 -25.91
N PRO A 566 1.86 -17.41 -24.70
CA PRO A 566 1.76 -16.36 -23.68
C PRO A 566 2.27 -14.99 -24.18
N ASP A 567 1.52 -13.92 -23.90
CA ASP A 567 1.81 -12.53 -24.26
C ASP A 567 2.08 -11.70 -23.00
N GLU A 568 3.36 -11.53 -22.65
CA GLU A 568 3.82 -10.83 -21.43
C GLU A 568 3.38 -9.37 -21.33
N SER A 569 2.95 -8.76 -22.44
CA SER A 569 2.38 -7.40 -22.42
C SER A 569 0.94 -7.33 -21.89
N LYS A 570 0.31 -8.48 -21.64
CA LYS A 570 -1.10 -8.61 -21.22
C LYS A 570 -1.22 -9.46 -19.96
N PRO A 571 -0.79 -8.94 -18.79
CA PRO A 571 -0.98 -9.60 -17.51
C PRO A 571 -2.48 -9.85 -17.22
N LEU A 572 -2.78 -10.94 -16.51
CA LEU A 572 -4.14 -11.29 -16.10
C LEU A 572 -4.26 -11.47 -14.60
N ALA A 573 -5.10 -10.65 -13.98
CA ALA A 573 -5.36 -10.68 -12.56
C ALA A 573 -6.40 -11.74 -12.13
N GLY A 574 -6.34 -12.15 -10.87
CA GLY A 574 -7.39 -12.94 -10.21
C GLY A 574 -7.31 -14.46 -10.38
N SER A 575 -6.19 -15.01 -10.85
CA SER A 575 -5.98 -16.47 -10.91
C SER A 575 -5.65 -17.06 -9.52
N GLN A 576 -5.96 -18.35 -9.33
CA GLN A 576 -5.57 -19.12 -8.15
C GLN A 576 -4.85 -20.39 -8.54
N TRP A 577 -3.86 -20.75 -7.72
CA TRP A 577 -2.93 -21.84 -7.96
C TRP A 577 -2.86 -22.76 -6.75
N LYS A 578 -2.75 -24.07 -7.01
CA LYS A 578 -2.40 -25.05 -5.99
C LYS A 578 -0.95 -25.48 -6.18
N ILE A 579 -0.15 -25.37 -5.13
CA ILE A 579 1.22 -25.88 -5.07
C ILE A 579 1.24 -27.10 -4.16
N THR A 580 1.86 -28.20 -4.60
CA THR A 580 1.97 -29.45 -3.85
C THR A 580 3.41 -29.98 -3.89
N SER A 581 3.90 -30.53 -2.77
CA SER A 581 5.16 -31.29 -2.72
C SER A 581 4.92 -32.64 -2.07
N THR A 582 5.33 -33.71 -2.75
CA THR A 582 5.20 -35.10 -2.29
C THR A 582 6.56 -35.64 -1.82
N PRO A 583 6.61 -36.50 -0.79
CA PRO A 583 7.85 -37.13 -0.37
C PRO A 583 8.56 -37.86 -1.51
N LEU A 584 9.87 -37.64 -1.67
CA LEU A 584 10.66 -38.33 -2.68
C LEU A 584 10.68 -39.85 -2.44
N THR A 585 10.45 -40.63 -3.48
CA THR A 585 10.46 -42.10 -3.42
C THR A 585 11.87 -42.70 -3.51
N ALA A 586 12.86 -41.93 -3.96
CA ALA A 586 14.27 -42.29 -4.05
C ALA A 586 15.17 -41.03 -3.97
N ASP A 587 16.45 -41.23 -3.68
CA ASP A 587 17.46 -40.15 -3.75
C ASP A 587 17.48 -39.54 -5.16
N LYS A 588 17.49 -38.21 -5.23
CA LYS A 588 17.48 -37.45 -6.48
C LYS A 588 18.63 -36.43 -6.47
N THR A 589 19.58 -36.62 -7.38
CA THR A 589 20.61 -35.60 -7.63
C THR A 589 20.06 -34.54 -8.57
N VAL A 590 20.13 -33.29 -8.14
CA VAL A 590 19.66 -32.12 -8.90
C VAL A 590 20.77 -31.08 -8.97
N THR A 591 20.89 -30.41 -10.12
CA THR A 591 21.74 -29.23 -10.22
C THR A 591 20.93 -28.04 -9.74
N ASN A 592 21.39 -27.37 -8.69
CA ASN A 592 20.67 -26.22 -8.15
C ASN A 592 20.84 -24.96 -9.02
N SER A 593 20.16 -23.87 -8.66
CA SER A 593 20.15 -22.63 -9.44
C SER A 593 21.52 -21.92 -9.54
N VAL A 594 22.52 -22.32 -8.75
CA VAL A 594 23.89 -21.79 -8.81
C VAL A 594 24.87 -22.76 -9.50
N GLY A 595 24.35 -23.77 -10.21
CA GLY A 595 25.16 -24.72 -10.97
C GLY A 595 25.85 -25.80 -10.13
N LYS A 596 25.49 -25.95 -8.85
CA LYS A 596 26.06 -26.95 -7.94
C LYS A 596 25.17 -28.19 -7.91
N SER A 597 25.76 -29.37 -8.01
CA SER A 597 25.04 -30.64 -7.79
C SER A 597 24.72 -30.83 -6.31
N VAL A 598 23.45 -31.01 -6.00
CA VAL A 598 22.90 -31.25 -4.65
C VAL A 598 22.10 -32.56 -4.67
N MET A 599 22.22 -33.36 -3.62
CA MET A 599 21.47 -34.61 -3.48
C MET A 599 20.31 -34.42 -2.51
N LEU A 600 19.09 -34.53 -3.02
CA LEU A 600 17.89 -34.63 -2.21
C LEU A 600 17.68 -36.10 -1.83
N LYS A 601 17.44 -36.39 -0.56
CA LYS A 601 17.32 -37.78 -0.09
C LYS A 601 15.91 -38.31 -0.26
N GLN A 602 15.77 -39.63 -0.33
CA GLN A 602 14.47 -40.29 -0.18
C GLN A 602 13.75 -39.78 1.08
N GLY A 603 12.46 -39.47 0.94
CA GLY A 603 11.65 -38.88 2.01
C GLY A 603 11.73 -37.36 2.14
N THR A 604 12.61 -36.67 1.40
CA THR A 604 12.58 -35.21 1.32
C THR A 604 11.22 -34.75 0.79
N VAL A 605 10.58 -33.83 1.52
CA VAL A 605 9.31 -33.17 1.17
C VAL A 605 9.52 -31.66 1.31
N GLY A 606 8.92 -30.90 0.40
CA GLY A 606 8.94 -29.44 0.43
C GLY A 606 8.03 -28.86 1.50
N GLY A 607 7.55 -27.63 1.26
CA GLY A 607 6.67 -26.87 2.15
C GLY A 607 7.43 -25.71 2.81
N PRO A 608 6.99 -25.23 3.98
CA PRO A 608 7.64 -24.12 4.65
C PRO A 608 9.05 -24.51 5.12
N TYR A 609 10.08 -23.78 4.68
CA TYR A 609 11.48 -24.02 5.10
C TYR A 609 11.65 -23.90 6.61
N SER A 610 11.00 -22.91 7.22
CA SER A 610 10.97 -22.74 8.66
C SER A 610 9.61 -22.25 9.11
N ALA A 611 9.12 -22.81 10.22
CA ALA A 611 7.88 -22.41 10.87
C ALA A 611 7.96 -20.98 11.45
N ALA A 612 9.15 -20.39 11.50
CA ALA A 612 9.34 -19.01 11.96
C ALA A 612 9.02 -17.97 10.89
N TYR A 613 8.90 -18.36 9.62
CA TYR A 613 8.46 -17.48 8.55
C TYR A 613 7.11 -17.90 8.03
N TRP A 614 6.44 -16.92 7.47
CA TRP A 614 5.29 -17.15 6.64
C TRP A 614 5.73 -17.23 5.17
N PRO A 615 5.12 -18.06 4.31
CA PRO A 615 4.10 -19.09 4.57
C PRO A 615 4.43 -20.09 5.69
N MET A 616 3.48 -20.42 6.59
CA MET A 616 3.67 -21.49 7.60
C MET A 616 2.59 -22.57 7.47
N PHE A 617 2.71 -23.68 8.20
CA PHE A 617 1.65 -24.69 8.26
C PHE A 617 0.41 -24.16 8.99
N CYS A 618 -0.77 -24.62 8.56
CA CYS A 618 -2.04 -24.37 9.23
C CYS A 618 -2.07 -25.05 10.60
N ASP A 619 -2.82 -24.46 11.52
CA ASP A 619 -3.21 -25.14 12.75
C ASP A 619 -4.06 -26.36 12.42
N THR A 620 -4.03 -27.36 13.31
CA THR A 620 -4.74 -28.63 13.07
C THR A 620 -6.24 -28.38 13.00
N GLY A 621 -6.85 -28.68 11.85
CA GLY A 621 -8.29 -28.50 11.61
C GLY A 621 -8.69 -27.12 11.06
N ASP A 622 -7.75 -26.22 10.77
CA ASP A 622 -8.05 -24.90 10.18
C ASP A 622 -8.15 -24.94 8.65
N GLU A 623 -9.21 -25.58 8.16
CA GLU A 623 -9.49 -25.72 6.72
C GLU A 623 -9.90 -24.38 6.08
N ALA A 624 -10.46 -23.45 6.88
CA ALA A 624 -10.84 -22.13 6.42
C ALA A 624 -9.62 -21.29 6.02
N SER A 625 -8.57 -21.26 6.87
CA SER A 625 -7.34 -20.56 6.55
C SER A 625 -6.59 -21.19 5.37
N TYR A 626 -6.61 -22.52 5.25
CA TYR A 626 -6.04 -23.21 4.08
C TYR A 626 -6.76 -22.80 2.78
N ASN A 627 -8.09 -22.88 2.74
CA ASN A 627 -8.88 -22.54 1.56
C ASN A 627 -8.80 -21.05 1.22
N ALA A 628 -8.62 -20.19 2.22
CA ALA A 628 -8.33 -18.77 2.03
C ALA A 628 -6.87 -18.50 1.61
N GLY A 629 -6.05 -19.53 1.43
CA GLY A 629 -4.67 -19.44 0.98
C GLY A 629 -3.73 -18.79 2.00
N LYS A 630 -3.94 -19.01 3.31
CA LYS A 630 -3.17 -18.37 4.40
C LYS A 630 -2.06 -19.21 5.00
N CYS A 631 -2.08 -20.51 4.76
CA CYS A 631 -1.18 -21.48 5.40
C CYS A 631 -1.08 -22.80 4.58
N TRP A 632 0.00 -23.55 4.82
CA TRP A 632 0.28 -24.84 4.20
C TRP A 632 -0.52 -25.94 4.91
N GLN A 633 -1.10 -26.85 4.16
CA GLN A 633 -1.73 -28.06 4.68
C GLN A 633 -0.76 -29.25 4.61
N LYS A 634 -0.75 -30.07 5.66
CA LYS A 634 -0.17 -31.42 5.65
C LYS A 634 -1.25 -32.41 5.27
N ASN A 635 -1.00 -33.25 4.28
CA ASN A 635 -1.93 -34.25 3.80
C ASN A 635 -1.62 -35.63 4.42
N ASP A 636 -2.62 -36.51 4.46
CA ASP A 636 -2.52 -37.85 5.08
C ASP A 636 -1.49 -38.76 4.40
N ASP A 637 -1.21 -38.52 3.11
CA ASP A 637 -0.19 -39.24 2.32
C ASP A 637 1.25 -38.74 2.57
N GLY A 638 1.42 -37.78 3.50
CA GLY A 638 2.70 -37.15 3.82
C GLY A 638 3.09 -36.03 2.85
N SER A 639 2.29 -35.72 1.84
CA SER A 639 2.48 -34.55 1.00
C SER A 639 2.07 -33.26 1.72
N VAL A 640 2.51 -32.13 1.18
CA VAL A 640 2.13 -30.80 1.66
C VAL A 640 1.58 -29.97 0.51
N SER A 641 0.60 -29.11 0.78
CA SER A 641 0.03 -28.24 -0.25
C SER A 641 -0.33 -26.84 0.24
N ALA A 642 -0.42 -25.89 -0.70
CA ALA A 642 -0.76 -24.49 -0.47
C ALA A 642 -1.63 -23.96 -1.62
N ILE A 643 -2.53 -23.02 -1.31
CA ILE A 643 -3.35 -22.28 -2.28
C ILE A 643 -2.81 -20.86 -2.39
N VAL A 644 -2.38 -20.45 -3.58
CA VAL A 644 -1.86 -19.11 -3.85
C VAL A 644 -2.89 -18.35 -4.69
N THR A 645 -3.34 -17.20 -4.20
CA THR A 645 -4.29 -16.32 -4.91
C THR A 645 -3.57 -15.03 -5.27
N ASP A 646 -3.84 -14.52 -6.47
CA ASP A 646 -3.35 -13.23 -6.95
C ASP A 646 -3.74 -12.10 -5.97
N ASN A 647 -2.81 -11.18 -5.71
CA ASN A 647 -3.07 -10.03 -4.85
C ASN A 647 -3.88 -8.92 -5.52
N GLU A 648 -4.00 -8.92 -6.85
CA GLU A 648 -4.79 -7.92 -7.59
C GLU A 648 -6.14 -8.51 -8.05
N ALA A 649 -7.24 -7.81 -7.75
CA ALA A 649 -8.54 -8.05 -8.38
C ALA A 649 -8.58 -7.29 -9.72
N ASN A 650 -9.32 -7.81 -10.71
CA ASN A 650 -9.40 -7.25 -12.09
C ASN A 650 -9.89 -5.78 -12.18
N SER A 651 -10.23 -5.11 -11.07
CA SER A 651 -10.84 -3.78 -11.03
C SER A 651 -9.89 -2.60 -10.76
N HIS A 652 -8.58 -2.81 -10.60
CA HIS A 652 -7.64 -1.72 -10.20
C HIS A 652 -6.91 -1.09 -11.39
N THR A 653 -7.61 -0.25 -12.15
CA THR A 653 -7.03 0.43 -13.34
C THR A 653 -6.62 1.89 -13.09
N ALA A 654 -6.79 2.43 -11.88
CA ALA A 654 -6.55 3.85 -11.58
C ALA A 654 -5.21 4.13 -10.87
N GLN A 655 -4.52 5.17 -11.35
CA GLN A 655 -3.25 5.64 -10.81
C GLN A 655 -3.48 6.34 -9.45
N GLY A 656 -3.26 5.62 -8.35
CA GLY A 656 -3.44 6.15 -6.99
C GLY A 656 -4.11 5.17 -6.00
N ASP A 657 -4.55 4.01 -6.47
CA ASP A 657 -5.18 3.01 -5.61
C ASP A 657 -4.21 2.45 -4.56
N THR A 658 -4.68 2.35 -3.32
CA THR A 658 -4.00 1.62 -2.26
C THR A 658 -4.10 0.12 -2.54
N TYR A 659 -2.97 -0.49 -2.92
CA TYR A 659 -2.82 -1.95 -2.98
C TYR A 659 -3.20 -2.54 -1.62
N THR A 660 -4.38 -3.16 -1.53
CA THR A 660 -4.74 -3.93 -0.36
C THR A 660 -4.25 -5.35 -0.58
N TYR A 661 -3.18 -5.69 0.13
CA TYR A 661 -2.65 -7.05 0.20
C TYR A 661 -3.73 -7.95 0.82
N THR A 662 -4.54 -8.57 -0.03
CA THR A 662 -5.70 -9.37 0.38
C THR A 662 -5.43 -10.88 0.25
N GLY A 663 -4.36 -11.27 -0.46
CA GLY A 663 -3.91 -12.66 -0.62
C GLY A 663 -2.80 -13.06 0.34
N ALA A 664 -2.90 -14.26 0.89
CA ALA A 664 -2.08 -14.72 1.99
C ALA A 664 -1.01 -15.74 1.58
N PHE A 665 -0.41 -15.59 0.39
CA PHE A 665 0.84 -16.27 0.02
C PHE A 665 1.61 -15.59 -1.12
N ASP A 666 0.91 -15.00 -2.08
CA ASP A 666 1.52 -14.26 -3.18
C ASP A 666 2.21 -12.99 -2.67
N ASN A 667 3.44 -12.76 -3.11
CA ASN A 667 4.30 -11.68 -2.68
C ASN A 667 4.50 -10.60 -3.73
N ASN A 668 4.00 -10.81 -4.95
CA ASN A 668 4.06 -9.86 -6.03
C ASN A 668 2.79 -8.98 -6.01
N PRO A 669 2.92 -7.64 -6.06
CA PRO A 669 1.76 -6.75 -6.06
C PRO A 669 1.17 -6.48 -7.45
N SER A 670 1.77 -7.01 -8.52
CA SER A 670 1.37 -6.72 -9.90
C SER A 670 0.34 -7.73 -10.40
N ALA A 671 -0.67 -7.28 -11.15
CA ALA A 671 -1.66 -8.13 -11.81
C ALA A 671 -1.02 -9.33 -12.52
N GLY A 672 -1.47 -10.53 -12.18
CA GLY A 672 -0.98 -11.77 -12.75
C GLY A 672 0.48 -12.11 -12.41
N GLY A 673 1.21 -11.27 -11.67
CA GLY A 673 2.53 -11.62 -11.18
C GLY A 673 2.40 -12.41 -9.88
N PHE A 674 3.22 -13.44 -9.71
CA PHE A 674 3.24 -14.27 -8.50
C PHE A 674 4.64 -14.42 -7.93
N ASP A 675 4.77 -14.37 -6.60
CA ASP A 675 5.99 -14.72 -5.88
C ASP A 675 5.63 -15.48 -4.59
N LEU A 676 6.21 -16.67 -4.38
CA LEU A 676 6.06 -17.43 -3.15
C LEU A 676 7.41 -17.68 -2.48
N ASN A 677 7.40 -17.46 -1.17
CA ASN A 677 8.57 -17.44 -0.31
C ASN A 677 8.53 -18.59 0.73
N ASN A 678 9.59 -18.73 1.52
CA ASN A 678 9.77 -19.70 2.61
C ASN A 678 9.71 -21.16 2.14
N LEU A 679 10.40 -21.53 1.08
CA LEU A 679 10.24 -22.87 0.51
C LEU A 679 11.41 -23.79 0.88
N ALA A 680 11.09 -24.94 1.46
CA ALA A 680 12.06 -25.99 1.79
C ALA A 680 12.61 -26.69 0.54
N ASP A 681 13.75 -27.36 0.68
CA ASP A 681 14.29 -28.25 -0.35
C ASP A 681 13.25 -29.31 -0.72
N GLY A 682 12.97 -29.47 -2.02
CA GLY A 682 11.92 -30.34 -2.49
C GLY A 682 11.62 -30.20 -3.98
N VAL A 683 10.80 -31.13 -4.48
CA VAL A 683 10.19 -31.05 -5.81
C VAL A 683 8.74 -30.66 -5.63
N TYR A 684 8.33 -29.62 -6.36
CA TYR A 684 7.00 -29.02 -6.27
C TYR A 684 6.27 -29.15 -7.59
N THR A 685 4.95 -29.30 -7.50
CA THR A 685 4.03 -29.28 -8.63
C THR A 685 3.04 -28.14 -8.42
N MET A 686 2.82 -27.34 -9.46
CA MET A 686 1.89 -26.23 -9.51
C MET A 686 0.78 -26.51 -10.53
N THR A 687 -0.46 -26.19 -10.18
CA THR A 687 -1.64 -26.34 -11.03
C THR A 687 -2.56 -25.13 -10.89
N GLU A 688 -3.05 -24.58 -12.00
CA GLU A 688 -4.08 -23.53 -11.96
C GLU A 688 -5.40 -24.16 -11.52
N ILE A 689 -6.00 -23.65 -10.45
CA ILE A 689 -7.28 -24.14 -9.92
C ILE A 689 -8.42 -23.16 -10.17
N LYS A 690 -8.11 -21.88 -10.45
CA LYS A 690 -9.06 -20.86 -10.89
C LYS A 690 -8.38 -19.97 -11.92
N ALA A 691 -8.92 -19.92 -13.12
CA ALA A 691 -8.45 -19.00 -14.16
C ALA A 691 -8.96 -17.57 -13.94
N PRO A 692 -8.29 -16.55 -14.50
CA PRO A 692 -8.79 -15.18 -14.56
C PRO A 692 -10.18 -15.10 -15.20
N VAL A 693 -10.95 -14.08 -14.82
CA VAL A 693 -12.30 -13.85 -15.35
C VAL A 693 -12.28 -13.75 -16.89
N GLY A 694 -13.11 -14.56 -17.55
CA GLY A 694 -13.18 -14.62 -19.02
C GLY A 694 -12.11 -15.46 -19.71
N TYR A 695 -11.34 -16.24 -18.96
CA TYR A 695 -10.31 -17.13 -19.47
C TYR A 695 -10.52 -18.57 -18.99
N ALA A 696 -10.19 -19.54 -19.84
CA ALA A 696 -10.20 -20.95 -19.46
C ALA A 696 -8.84 -21.37 -18.88
N PRO A 697 -8.80 -22.23 -17.84
CA PRO A 697 -7.55 -22.80 -17.36
C PRO A 697 -6.94 -23.70 -18.44
N GLU A 698 -5.60 -23.78 -18.47
CA GLU A 698 -4.92 -24.66 -19.42
C GLU A 698 -5.14 -26.14 -19.07
N THR A 699 -5.48 -26.95 -20.07
CA THR A 699 -5.59 -28.41 -19.95
C THR A 699 -4.61 -29.12 -20.89
N ASN A 700 -4.17 -30.32 -20.49
CA ASN A 700 -3.46 -31.26 -21.36
C ASN A 700 -4.40 -31.77 -22.48
N ALA A 701 -3.82 -32.44 -23.48
CA ALA A 701 -4.59 -32.99 -24.61
C ALA A 701 -5.65 -34.03 -24.20
N ASP A 702 -5.51 -34.63 -23.02
CA ASP A 702 -6.46 -35.59 -22.45
C ASP A 702 -7.55 -34.92 -21.59
N GLY A 703 -7.57 -33.58 -21.50
CA GLY A 703 -8.54 -32.80 -20.72
C GLY A 703 -8.19 -32.66 -19.23
N THR A 704 -7.06 -33.21 -18.76
CA THR A 704 -6.61 -33.00 -17.38
C THR A 704 -6.00 -31.62 -17.19
N ALA A 705 -6.04 -31.08 -15.97
CA ALA A 705 -5.41 -29.79 -15.67
C ALA A 705 -3.90 -29.84 -15.96
N LYS A 706 -3.38 -28.80 -16.61
CA LYS A 706 -1.96 -28.71 -16.92
C LYS A 706 -1.16 -28.46 -15.64
N THR A 707 -0.05 -29.16 -15.49
CA THR A 707 0.81 -29.07 -14.29
C THR A 707 2.22 -28.61 -14.66
N TYR A 708 2.79 -27.77 -13.81
CA TYR A 708 4.16 -27.27 -13.94
C TYR A 708 4.97 -27.74 -12.74
N THR A 709 6.26 -28.00 -12.90
CA THR A 709 7.09 -28.46 -11.79
C THR A 709 8.30 -27.56 -11.62
N PHE A 710 8.70 -27.34 -10.37
CA PHE A 710 9.93 -26.64 -10.03
C PHE A 710 10.66 -27.37 -8.90
N THR A 711 11.96 -27.11 -8.79
CA THR A 711 12.81 -27.77 -7.80
C THR A 711 13.55 -26.74 -6.95
N ILE A 712 13.61 -26.98 -5.64
CA ILE A 712 14.42 -26.22 -4.69
C ILE A 712 15.45 -27.15 -4.07
N ALA A 713 16.71 -26.73 -4.09
CA ALA A 713 17.84 -27.51 -3.58
C ALA A 713 19.00 -26.61 -3.16
N GLN A 714 18.96 -26.14 -1.92
CA GLN A 714 19.95 -25.22 -1.33
C GLN A 714 20.16 -23.93 -2.15
N ALA A 715 19.21 -23.57 -3.01
CA ALA A 715 19.22 -22.39 -3.88
C ALA A 715 17.79 -22.08 -4.38
N GLN A 716 17.58 -20.93 -5.05
CA GLN A 716 16.26 -20.51 -5.54
C GLN A 716 15.60 -21.58 -6.42
N ALA A 717 14.27 -21.60 -6.47
CA ALA A 717 13.54 -22.44 -7.41
C ALA A 717 13.98 -22.20 -8.86
N ARG A 718 13.99 -23.29 -9.63
CA ARG A 718 13.96 -23.24 -11.09
C ARG A 718 12.84 -24.12 -11.60
N TRP A 719 12.11 -23.60 -12.58
CA TRP A 719 11.08 -24.34 -13.31
C TRP A 719 11.72 -25.42 -14.13
N ASN A 720 11.21 -26.65 -14.03
CA ASN A 720 11.73 -27.77 -14.78
C ASN A 720 11.20 -27.72 -16.22
N ASP A 721 12.05 -28.01 -17.19
CA ASP A 721 11.63 -28.26 -18.57
C ASP A 721 10.84 -29.59 -18.69
N ALA A 722 10.35 -29.89 -19.89
CA ALA A 722 9.60 -31.13 -20.16
C ALA A 722 10.42 -32.41 -19.93
N ALA A 723 11.75 -32.32 -19.88
CA ALA A 723 12.65 -33.43 -19.56
C ALA A 723 13.00 -33.49 -18.06
N GLY A 724 12.48 -32.59 -17.24
CA GLY A 724 12.69 -32.53 -15.80
C GLY A 724 13.98 -31.81 -15.37
N ASN A 725 14.65 -31.10 -16.27
CA ASN A 725 15.86 -30.33 -15.96
C ASN A 725 15.52 -28.91 -15.51
N PRO A 726 16.24 -28.33 -14.55
CA PRO A 726 15.99 -26.97 -14.06
C PRO A 726 16.33 -25.92 -15.13
N GLY A 727 15.30 -25.20 -15.58
CA GLY A 727 15.33 -24.12 -16.56
C GLY A 727 15.33 -22.73 -15.91
N SER A 728 14.35 -21.90 -16.26
CA SER A 728 14.24 -20.50 -15.82
C SER A 728 13.86 -20.36 -14.34
N THR A 729 14.21 -19.23 -13.73
CA THR A 729 13.75 -18.84 -12.38
C THR A 729 12.32 -18.31 -12.37
N ASP A 730 11.78 -17.94 -13.53
CA ASP A 730 10.40 -17.49 -13.72
C ASP A 730 9.71 -18.24 -14.86
N LEU A 731 8.40 -18.41 -14.75
CA LEU A 731 7.57 -19.10 -15.75
C LEU A 731 6.41 -18.21 -16.17
N THR A 732 6.29 -17.95 -17.46
CA THR A 732 5.10 -17.28 -18.04
C THR A 732 4.04 -18.31 -18.42
N VAL A 733 2.85 -18.21 -17.83
CA VAL A 733 1.70 -19.09 -18.07
C VAL A 733 0.54 -18.32 -18.69
N GLY A 734 0.15 -18.72 -19.90
CA GLY A 734 -0.85 -18.03 -20.70
C GLY A 734 -2.21 -18.73 -20.70
N ASN A 735 -3.31 -17.98 -20.58
CA ASN A 735 -4.66 -18.54 -20.75
C ASN A 735 -5.31 -18.06 -22.04
N THR A 736 -6.16 -18.92 -22.57
CA THR A 736 -6.98 -18.61 -23.75
C THR A 736 -8.30 -17.99 -23.31
N VAL A 737 -8.68 -16.90 -23.99
CA VAL A 737 -9.95 -16.21 -23.74
C VAL A 737 -11.12 -17.14 -24.05
N MET A 738 -12.12 -17.21 -23.18
CA MET A 738 -13.33 -18.00 -23.41
C MET A 738 -14.20 -17.36 -24.52
N PRO A 739 -14.87 -18.18 -25.37
CA PRO A 739 -15.89 -17.69 -26.29
C PRO A 739 -17.14 -17.19 -25.53
N GLY A 740 -17.79 -16.15 -26.05
CA GLY A 740 -18.88 -15.49 -25.34
C GLY A 740 -19.50 -14.30 -26.08
N VAL A 741 -20.27 -13.48 -25.37
CA VAL A 741 -20.83 -12.22 -25.87
C VAL A 741 -20.57 -11.09 -24.85
N ALA A 742 -20.32 -9.88 -25.34
CA ALA A 742 -20.14 -8.70 -24.49
C ALA A 742 -20.84 -7.47 -25.07
N TRP A 743 -21.30 -6.56 -24.21
CA TRP A 743 -21.83 -5.26 -24.59
C TRP A 743 -21.84 -4.28 -23.40
N ASP A 744 -21.83 -2.98 -23.71
CA ASP A 744 -21.99 -1.88 -22.77
C ASP A 744 -23.35 -1.21 -22.97
N LYS A 745 -23.93 -0.75 -21.86
CA LYS A 745 -25.22 -0.10 -21.81
C LYS A 745 -25.06 1.39 -21.54
N GLN A 746 -25.45 2.23 -22.51
CA GLN A 746 -25.24 3.68 -22.41
C GLN A 746 -26.49 4.53 -22.63
N ASP A 747 -26.46 5.74 -22.08
CA ASP A 747 -27.40 6.81 -22.39
C ASP A 747 -27.17 7.30 -23.83
N ALA A 748 -28.23 7.30 -24.63
CA ALA A 748 -28.14 7.68 -26.03
C ALA A 748 -27.65 9.12 -26.25
N ASP A 749 -27.96 10.04 -25.32
CA ASP A 749 -27.64 11.46 -25.41
C ASP A 749 -26.32 11.78 -24.70
N GLY A 750 -26.24 11.47 -23.41
CA GLY A 750 -25.14 11.80 -22.51
C GLY A 750 -23.94 10.88 -22.59
N LYS A 751 -24.06 9.72 -23.25
CA LYS A 751 -23.01 8.69 -23.39
C LYS A 751 -22.45 8.16 -22.06
N THR A 752 -23.23 8.29 -20.98
CA THR A 752 -22.91 7.75 -19.66
C THR A 752 -23.43 6.32 -19.55
N ASP A 753 -22.71 5.45 -18.85
CA ASP A 753 -23.14 4.07 -18.64
C ASP A 753 -24.38 3.99 -17.73
N ILE A 754 -25.27 3.04 -18.02
CA ILE A 754 -26.56 2.89 -17.33
C ILE A 754 -26.55 1.61 -16.51
N ALA A 755 -26.76 1.77 -15.20
CA ALA A 755 -26.87 0.66 -14.27
C ALA A 755 -28.24 -0.04 -14.28
N GLY A 756 -28.28 -1.28 -13.82
CA GLY A 756 -29.49 -1.99 -13.41
C GLY A 756 -30.38 -2.48 -14.54
N THR A 757 -29.81 -2.68 -15.74
CA THR A 757 -30.51 -3.36 -16.84
C THR A 757 -30.48 -4.87 -16.64
N GLN A 758 -31.52 -5.55 -17.12
CA GLN A 758 -31.57 -7.02 -17.18
C GLN A 758 -31.78 -7.44 -18.63
N TRP A 759 -31.17 -8.55 -19.04
CA TRP A 759 -31.26 -9.06 -20.41
C TRP A 759 -31.65 -10.53 -20.45
N THR A 760 -32.21 -10.95 -21.57
CA THR A 760 -32.47 -12.35 -21.89
C THR A 760 -31.65 -12.79 -23.10
N ILE A 761 -30.91 -13.89 -22.94
CA ILE A 761 -30.16 -14.57 -24.00
C ILE A 761 -30.91 -15.85 -24.37
N THR A 762 -31.25 -16.05 -25.65
CA THR A 762 -31.99 -17.23 -26.12
C THR A 762 -31.27 -17.89 -27.29
N LYS A 763 -30.97 -19.18 -27.20
CA LYS A 763 -30.37 -19.93 -28.32
C LYS A 763 -31.39 -20.19 -29.44
N LEU A 764 -30.97 -20.07 -30.71
CA LEU A 764 -31.84 -20.13 -31.89
C LEU A 764 -31.69 -21.39 -32.77
N ASP A 765 -30.63 -22.19 -32.59
CA ASP A 765 -30.30 -23.33 -33.48
C ASP A 765 -30.36 -24.70 -32.75
N GLY A 766 -31.14 -25.67 -33.28
CA GLY A 766 -31.20 -27.09 -32.83
C GLY A 766 -32.61 -27.62 -32.44
N GLU A 767 -32.75 -28.93 -32.16
CA GLU A 767 -34.01 -29.52 -31.61
C GLU A 767 -34.31 -29.04 -30.17
N ASP A 768 -33.33 -28.48 -29.46
CA ASP A 768 -33.50 -27.75 -28.19
C ASP A 768 -33.74 -26.25 -28.44
N VAL A 769 -34.87 -25.92 -29.06
CA VAL A 769 -35.42 -24.56 -28.98
C VAL A 769 -35.96 -24.39 -27.55
N GLY A 770 -35.14 -23.93 -26.61
CA GLY A 770 -35.63 -23.83 -25.22
C GLY A 770 -34.76 -23.16 -24.18
N ASN A 771 -33.44 -23.15 -24.30
CA ASN A 771 -32.61 -22.55 -23.23
C ASN A 771 -32.59 -21.02 -23.38
N ALA A 772 -33.30 -20.36 -22.47
CA ALA A 772 -33.24 -18.93 -22.25
C ALA A 772 -32.56 -18.68 -20.92
N TRP A 773 -31.58 -17.78 -20.92
CA TRP A 773 -30.89 -17.33 -19.72
C TRP A 773 -31.20 -15.86 -19.47
N THR A 774 -31.36 -15.50 -18.21
CA THR A 774 -31.35 -14.11 -17.76
C THR A 774 -29.94 -13.68 -17.36
N ILE A 775 -29.65 -12.39 -17.47
CA ILE A 775 -28.43 -11.78 -16.95
C ILE A 775 -28.76 -10.42 -16.35
N ASP A 776 -28.26 -10.21 -15.13
CA ASP A 776 -28.39 -8.97 -14.37
C ASP A 776 -27.06 -8.22 -14.38
N ASP A 777 -27.13 -6.89 -14.48
CA ASP A 777 -25.98 -5.99 -14.30
C ASP A 777 -25.45 -6.09 -12.87
N CYS A 778 -24.36 -6.84 -12.69
CA CYS A 778 -23.81 -7.12 -11.37
C CYS A 778 -22.88 -6.00 -10.91
N LYS A 779 -23.22 -5.37 -9.79
CA LYS A 779 -22.51 -4.17 -9.28
C LYS A 779 -21.21 -4.49 -8.50
N SER A 780 -20.85 -5.77 -8.36
CA SER A 780 -19.64 -6.25 -7.66
C SER A 780 -19.42 -7.75 -7.87
N GLU A 781 -18.18 -8.25 -7.83
CA GLU A 781 -17.86 -9.68 -8.03
C GLU A 781 -18.68 -10.65 -7.15
N ALA A 782 -18.93 -10.29 -5.88
CA ALA A 782 -19.73 -11.10 -4.97
C ALA A 782 -21.21 -11.20 -5.40
N ALA A 783 -21.71 -10.17 -6.08
CA ALA A 783 -23.06 -10.12 -6.64
C ALA A 783 -23.15 -10.74 -8.05
N CYS A 784 -22.03 -11.17 -8.64
CA CYS A 784 -21.98 -11.78 -9.98
C CYS A 784 -22.05 -13.32 -9.95
N SER A 785 -22.20 -13.96 -8.80
CA SER A 785 -22.23 -15.42 -8.70
C SER A 785 -23.66 -15.96 -8.78
N TYR A 786 -24.10 -16.33 -9.99
CA TYR A 786 -25.37 -17.02 -10.23
C TYR A 786 -25.09 -18.32 -10.99
N ASP A 787 -25.56 -19.44 -10.44
CA ASP A 787 -25.64 -20.71 -11.18
C ASP A 787 -26.84 -21.51 -10.66
N ASP A 788 -28.03 -21.02 -10.97
CA ASP A 788 -29.30 -21.74 -10.73
C ASP A 788 -29.81 -22.47 -11.99
N GLY A 789 -29.01 -22.49 -13.06
CA GLY A 789 -29.35 -23.06 -14.37
C GLY A 789 -30.24 -22.18 -15.25
N THR A 790 -30.75 -21.05 -14.75
CA THR A 790 -31.63 -20.12 -15.49
C THR A 790 -31.06 -18.71 -15.64
N THR A 791 -30.12 -18.31 -14.78
CA THR A 791 -29.38 -17.05 -14.87
C THR A 791 -27.91 -17.33 -15.22
N VAL A 792 -27.35 -16.62 -16.20
CA VAL A 792 -25.90 -16.68 -16.49
C VAL A 792 -25.16 -15.62 -15.71
N GLN A 793 -23.95 -15.95 -15.28
CA GLN A 793 -23.03 -15.02 -14.65
C GLN A 793 -22.64 -13.90 -15.62
N ASP A 794 -22.78 -12.66 -15.15
CA ASP A 794 -22.08 -11.52 -15.70
C ASP A 794 -20.64 -11.49 -15.19
N TYR A 795 -19.69 -11.51 -16.12
CA TYR A 795 -18.26 -11.49 -15.86
C TYR A 795 -17.66 -10.08 -15.97
N ASP A 796 -18.47 -9.06 -16.23
CA ASP A 796 -18.07 -7.67 -16.14
C ASP A 796 -18.76 -7.02 -14.93
N SER A 797 -17.99 -6.51 -13.98
CA SER A 797 -18.54 -5.86 -12.78
C SER A 797 -18.61 -4.33 -12.91
N HIS A 798 -18.24 -3.77 -14.06
CA HIS A 798 -18.36 -2.33 -14.32
C HIS A 798 -19.82 -1.98 -14.60
N VAL A 799 -20.24 -0.79 -14.16
CA VAL A 799 -21.63 -0.33 -14.31
C VAL A 799 -22.04 -0.33 -15.78
N GLY A 800 -23.11 -1.05 -16.11
CA GLY A 800 -23.65 -1.13 -17.47
C GLY A 800 -22.82 -1.97 -18.44
N GLY A 801 -21.69 -2.54 -18.01
CA GLY A 801 -20.92 -3.51 -18.79
C GLY A 801 -21.46 -4.92 -18.60
N PHE A 802 -21.46 -5.71 -19.66
CA PHE A 802 -21.91 -7.10 -19.63
C PHE A 802 -20.93 -8.01 -20.34
N ARG A 803 -20.61 -9.15 -19.72
CA ARG A 803 -19.84 -10.21 -20.35
C ARG A 803 -20.34 -11.59 -19.96
N VAL A 804 -20.74 -12.37 -20.96
CA VAL A 804 -21.09 -13.79 -20.78
C VAL A 804 -20.05 -14.65 -21.46
N ASN A 805 -19.45 -15.57 -20.71
CA ASN A 805 -18.47 -16.52 -21.22
C ASN A 805 -19.04 -17.94 -21.28
N ASN A 806 -18.35 -18.83 -21.98
CA ASN A 806 -18.66 -20.26 -22.08
C ASN A 806 -20.05 -20.57 -22.70
N LEU A 807 -20.51 -19.72 -23.61
CA LEU A 807 -21.70 -20.02 -24.40
C LEU A 807 -21.39 -21.13 -25.41
N PRO A 808 -22.23 -22.18 -25.52
CA PRO A 808 -22.06 -23.20 -26.55
C PRO A 808 -22.06 -22.60 -27.96
N ALA A 809 -21.45 -23.28 -28.93
CA ALA A 809 -21.55 -22.86 -30.32
C ALA A 809 -23.03 -22.81 -30.79
N GLY A 810 -23.37 -21.79 -31.57
CA GLY A 810 -24.71 -21.53 -32.10
C GLY A 810 -25.04 -20.05 -32.25
N THR A 811 -26.22 -19.77 -32.78
CA THR A 811 -26.78 -18.41 -32.93
C THR A 811 -27.72 -18.09 -31.78
N TYR A 812 -27.71 -16.84 -31.31
CA TYR A 812 -28.45 -16.38 -30.14
C TYR A 812 -29.23 -15.08 -30.40
N SER A 813 -30.32 -14.92 -29.66
CA SER A 813 -31.08 -13.69 -29.49
C SER A 813 -30.71 -13.01 -28.18
N LEU A 814 -30.61 -11.68 -28.18
CA LEU A 814 -30.41 -10.86 -26.98
C LEU A 814 -31.49 -9.77 -26.93
N LYS A 815 -32.18 -9.62 -25.79
CA LYS A 815 -33.24 -8.63 -25.56
C LYS A 815 -33.15 -8.02 -24.17
N GLU A 816 -33.44 -6.73 -24.05
CA GLU A 816 -33.57 -6.09 -22.73
C GLU A 816 -34.87 -6.56 -22.08
N ALA A 817 -34.77 -7.15 -20.90
CA ALA A 817 -35.90 -7.66 -20.12
C ALA A 817 -36.42 -6.62 -19.12
N ASN A 818 -35.52 -5.80 -18.56
CA ASN A 818 -35.87 -4.71 -17.66
C ASN A 818 -35.14 -3.43 -18.03
N THR A 819 -35.92 -2.37 -18.30
CA THR A 819 -35.40 -1.04 -18.65
C THR A 819 -35.40 -0.13 -17.41
N PRO A 820 -34.25 0.46 -17.05
CA PRO A 820 -34.10 1.33 -15.89
C PRO A 820 -35.05 2.52 -15.86
N ASP A 821 -35.28 3.05 -14.67
CA ASP A 821 -36.10 4.23 -14.44
C ASP A 821 -35.57 5.45 -15.21
N GLY A 822 -36.48 6.23 -15.77
CA GLY A 822 -36.18 7.44 -16.55
C GLY A 822 -35.85 7.21 -18.04
N TYR A 823 -35.73 5.95 -18.50
CA TYR A 823 -35.50 5.61 -19.91
C TYR A 823 -36.75 5.02 -20.56
N TRP A 824 -36.99 5.26 -21.85
CA TRP A 824 -38.02 4.52 -22.60
C TRP A 824 -37.70 3.03 -22.64
N HIS A 825 -38.74 2.20 -22.57
CA HIS A 825 -38.58 0.76 -22.77
C HIS A 825 -38.18 0.48 -24.23
N SER A 826 -37.10 -0.29 -24.42
CA SER A 826 -36.64 -0.66 -25.75
C SER A 826 -37.23 -2.00 -26.19
N LEU A 827 -37.78 -2.02 -27.40
CA LEU A 827 -38.25 -3.24 -28.06
C LEU A 827 -37.20 -3.82 -29.03
N ALA A 828 -35.98 -3.28 -29.01
CA ALA A 828 -34.91 -3.69 -29.89
C ALA A 828 -34.47 -5.13 -29.61
N GLU A 829 -34.27 -5.89 -30.68
CA GLU A 829 -33.81 -7.26 -30.63
C GLU A 829 -32.44 -7.38 -31.31
N TYR A 830 -31.51 -8.03 -30.61
CA TYR A 830 -30.14 -8.21 -31.06
C TYR A 830 -29.82 -9.69 -31.33
N ARG A 831 -28.74 -9.92 -32.09
CA ARG A 831 -28.27 -11.23 -32.55
C ARG A 831 -26.77 -11.34 -32.45
N PHE A 832 -26.28 -12.52 -32.09
CA PHE A 832 -24.86 -12.86 -32.14
C PHE A 832 -24.67 -14.36 -32.40
N THR A 833 -23.48 -14.76 -32.86
CA THR A 833 -23.16 -16.14 -33.18
C THR A 833 -21.82 -16.52 -32.55
N ILE A 834 -21.82 -17.63 -31.82
CA ILE A 834 -20.61 -18.26 -31.29
C ILE A 834 -20.21 -19.38 -32.25
N THR A 835 -19.05 -19.25 -32.89
CA THR A 835 -18.53 -20.29 -33.80
C THR A 835 -17.69 -21.32 -33.03
N PRO A 836 -17.71 -22.61 -33.44
CA PRO A 836 -16.83 -23.61 -32.84
C PRO A 836 -15.36 -23.18 -32.91
N GLY A 837 -14.66 -23.21 -31.77
CA GLY A 837 -13.25 -22.81 -31.67
C GLY A 837 -13.01 -21.30 -31.73
N SER A 838 -14.05 -20.47 -31.62
CA SER A 838 -13.87 -19.02 -31.42
C SER A 838 -13.13 -18.72 -30.11
N SER A 839 -12.30 -17.69 -30.14
CA SER A 839 -11.65 -17.10 -28.97
C SER A 839 -12.18 -15.69 -28.75
N GLY A 840 -12.57 -15.38 -27.52
CA GLY A 840 -13.09 -14.06 -27.14
C GLY A 840 -14.59 -13.87 -27.29
N ALA A 841 -15.06 -12.77 -26.69
CA ALA A 841 -16.45 -12.35 -26.78
C ALA A 841 -16.75 -11.73 -28.15
N VAL A 842 -17.93 -12.01 -28.70
CA VAL A 842 -18.46 -11.32 -29.88
C VAL A 842 -19.37 -10.17 -29.45
N TYR A 843 -19.54 -9.18 -30.33
CA TYR A 843 -20.47 -8.09 -30.10
C TYR A 843 -21.82 -8.35 -30.77
N PRO A 844 -22.94 -8.04 -30.10
CA PRO A 844 -24.26 -8.14 -30.69
C PRO A 844 -24.41 -7.28 -31.94
N THR A 845 -25.25 -7.71 -32.87
CA THR A 845 -25.75 -6.91 -33.99
C THR A 845 -27.25 -6.69 -33.80
N THR A 846 -27.80 -5.60 -34.31
CA THR A 846 -29.26 -5.49 -34.42
C THR A 846 -29.81 -6.65 -35.25
N LYS A 847 -31.09 -7.00 -35.11
CA LYS A 847 -31.76 -8.02 -35.95
C LYS A 847 -31.59 -7.80 -37.46
N ALA A 848 -31.41 -6.55 -37.90
CA ALA A 848 -31.16 -6.18 -39.29
C ALA A 848 -29.67 -6.30 -39.72
N GLY A 849 -28.78 -6.76 -38.84
CA GLY A 849 -27.36 -6.96 -39.11
C GLY A 849 -26.48 -5.72 -38.93
N LYS A 850 -27.02 -4.60 -38.42
CA LYS A 850 -26.19 -3.42 -38.10
C LYS A 850 -25.34 -3.70 -36.85
N ALA A 851 -24.03 -3.47 -36.96
CA ALA A 851 -23.10 -3.62 -35.84
C ALA A 851 -23.40 -2.59 -34.73
N THR A 852 -23.38 -3.07 -33.49
CA THR A 852 -23.43 -2.21 -32.29
C THR A 852 -22.05 -1.71 -31.89
N ASN A 853 -21.00 -2.40 -32.35
CA ASN A 853 -19.62 -2.23 -31.87
C ASN A 853 -19.52 -2.33 -30.34
N GLY A 854 -20.35 -3.18 -29.73
CA GLY A 854 -20.39 -3.39 -28.30
C GLY A 854 -21.27 -2.42 -27.54
N ILE A 855 -21.81 -1.35 -28.15
CA ILE A 855 -22.62 -0.36 -27.41
C ILE A 855 -24.10 -0.51 -27.72
N ILE A 856 -24.92 -0.68 -26.68
CA ILE A 856 -26.38 -0.71 -26.75
C ILE A 856 -26.97 0.45 -25.93
N THR A 857 -27.69 1.34 -26.58
CA THR A 857 -28.18 2.58 -25.95
C THR A 857 -29.65 2.52 -25.56
N ASN A 858 -30.03 3.17 -24.46
CA ASN A 858 -31.43 3.49 -24.17
C ASN A 858 -31.63 4.99 -24.31
N GLN A 859 -32.77 5.37 -24.86
CA GLN A 859 -33.16 6.74 -25.04
C GLN A 859 -34.05 7.17 -23.86
N LYS A 860 -33.74 8.29 -23.22
CA LYS A 860 -34.69 8.93 -22.29
C LYS A 860 -35.88 9.49 -23.08
N PRO A 861 -37.08 9.60 -22.49
CA PRO A 861 -38.21 10.20 -23.19
C PRO A 861 -37.91 11.61 -23.67
N THR A 862 -38.14 11.84 -24.97
CA THR A 862 -37.75 13.07 -25.68
C THR A 862 -38.88 13.67 -26.46
N VAL A 863 -38.77 14.97 -26.72
CA VAL A 863 -39.60 15.69 -27.69
C VAL A 863 -38.73 16.75 -28.37
N SER A 864 -39.01 17.00 -29.65
CA SER A 864 -38.32 18.02 -30.43
C SER A 864 -39.31 18.86 -31.23
N TRP A 865 -38.96 20.12 -31.45
CA TRP A 865 -39.70 21.03 -32.32
C TRP A 865 -38.81 22.09 -32.93
N SER A 866 -39.27 22.67 -34.02
CA SER A 866 -38.61 23.79 -34.69
C SER A 866 -39.53 24.99 -34.70
N LYS A 867 -39.01 26.17 -34.38
CA LYS A 867 -39.73 27.42 -34.42
C LYS A 867 -39.51 28.09 -35.77
N VAL A 868 -40.58 28.32 -36.53
CA VAL A 868 -40.50 28.81 -37.92
C VAL A 868 -41.33 30.05 -38.15
N ALA A 869 -41.06 30.80 -39.22
CA ALA A 869 -41.94 31.88 -39.65
C ALA A 869 -43.21 31.32 -40.31
N VAL A 870 -44.37 31.92 -40.04
CA VAL A 870 -45.66 31.47 -40.60
C VAL A 870 -45.71 31.61 -42.13
N ASP A 871 -44.97 32.57 -42.68
CA ASP A 871 -44.86 32.87 -44.12
C ASP A 871 -43.73 32.10 -44.82
N ASP A 872 -42.82 31.49 -44.07
CA ASP A 872 -41.71 30.69 -44.58
C ASP A 872 -41.30 29.60 -43.57
N GLN A 873 -41.75 28.38 -43.82
CA GLN A 873 -41.49 27.22 -42.96
C GLN A 873 -40.04 26.74 -43.00
N THR A 874 -39.21 27.24 -43.92
CA THR A 874 -37.78 26.95 -43.98
C THR A 874 -36.95 27.91 -43.13
N ASN A 875 -37.55 29.03 -42.70
CA ASN A 875 -36.90 30.04 -41.90
C ASN A 875 -37.01 29.72 -40.40
N LEU A 876 -35.97 29.07 -39.87
CA LEU A 876 -35.82 28.76 -38.44
C LEU A 876 -35.54 30.03 -37.62
N LEU A 877 -36.28 30.20 -36.53
CA LEU A 877 -36.26 31.41 -35.71
C LEU A 877 -35.61 31.15 -34.36
N SER A 878 -34.52 31.87 -34.07
CA SER A 878 -33.78 31.70 -32.82
C SER A 878 -34.19 32.61 -31.67
N GLY A 879 -33.77 32.25 -30.47
CA GLY A 879 -33.92 33.05 -29.24
C GLY A 879 -35.29 32.95 -28.59
N THR A 880 -36.01 31.86 -28.88
CA THR A 880 -37.31 31.56 -28.26
C THR A 880 -37.12 30.91 -26.89
N GLU A 881 -38.03 31.19 -25.96
CA GLU A 881 -38.07 30.55 -24.63
C GLU A 881 -39.45 29.95 -24.42
N TRP A 882 -39.49 28.78 -23.78
CA TRP A 882 -40.71 28.01 -23.56
C TRP A 882 -40.82 27.54 -22.12
N GLU A 883 -42.07 27.29 -21.76
CA GLU A 883 -42.49 26.74 -20.49
C GLU A 883 -43.21 25.40 -20.74
N ILE A 884 -42.77 24.36 -20.03
CA ILE A 884 -43.31 23.01 -20.11
C ILE A 884 -43.94 22.69 -18.76
N SER A 885 -45.19 22.26 -18.79
CA SER A 885 -45.97 21.88 -17.60
C SER A 885 -46.80 20.63 -17.90
N GLY A 886 -47.38 20.01 -16.87
CA GLY A 886 -48.12 18.75 -17.00
C GLY A 886 -47.28 17.54 -16.61
N GLY A 887 -47.57 16.37 -17.19
CA GLY A 887 -46.97 15.11 -16.77
C GLY A 887 -47.67 14.47 -15.55
N PRO A 888 -46.98 13.61 -14.77
CA PRO A 888 -47.53 13.02 -13.56
C PRO A 888 -47.86 14.09 -12.49
N THR A 889 -48.91 13.88 -11.70
CA THR A 889 -49.39 14.84 -10.70
C THR A 889 -48.29 15.30 -9.74
N GLY A 890 -47.96 16.59 -9.73
CA GLY A 890 -47.02 17.19 -8.78
C GLY A 890 -45.75 17.82 -9.37
N GLN A 891 -45.46 17.61 -10.66
CA GLN A 891 -44.26 18.18 -11.30
C GLN A 891 -44.32 19.71 -11.40
N PRO A 892 -43.22 20.43 -11.07
CA PRO A 892 -43.12 21.87 -11.26
C PRO A 892 -43.03 22.22 -12.74
N THR A 893 -43.46 23.42 -13.07
CA THR A 893 -43.27 23.98 -14.39
C THR A 893 -41.77 24.16 -14.71
N ALA A 894 -41.31 23.61 -15.83
CA ALA A 894 -39.92 23.69 -16.29
C ALA A 894 -39.74 24.67 -17.46
N LYS A 895 -38.61 25.39 -17.50
CA LYS A 895 -38.27 26.27 -18.63
C LYS A 895 -37.31 25.61 -19.61
N VAL A 896 -37.33 26.04 -20.87
CA VAL A 896 -36.30 25.72 -21.86
C VAL A 896 -36.03 26.93 -22.74
N VAL A 897 -34.76 27.19 -23.02
CA VAL A 897 -34.30 28.31 -23.84
C VAL A 897 -33.60 27.73 -25.07
N ASP A 898 -33.97 28.21 -26.26
CA ASP A 898 -33.27 27.87 -27.51
C ASP A 898 -31.80 28.29 -27.41
N CYS A 899 -30.91 27.31 -27.54
CA CYS A 899 -29.48 27.49 -27.30
C CYS A 899 -28.69 27.15 -28.57
N VAL A 900 -27.89 28.11 -29.06
CA VAL A 900 -27.09 27.94 -30.28
C VAL A 900 -25.62 27.86 -29.92
N SER A 901 -24.96 26.75 -30.25
CA SER A 901 -23.50 26.62 -30.09
C SER A 901 -22.80 27.26 -31.29
N THR A 902 -21.93 28.26 -31.06
CA THR A 902 -20.92 28.69 -32.04
C THR A 902 -19.56 28.14 -31.62
N ASP A 903 -18.75 27.70 -32.58
CA ASP A 903 -17.48 26.98 -32.33
C ASP A 903 -16.43 27.75 -31.50
N ASP A 904 -16.63 29.06 -31.24
CA ASP A 904 -15.68 29.95 -30.56
C ASP A 904 -16.16 30.52 -29.20
N ALA A 905 -17.33 30.13 -28.67
CA ALA A 905 -17.83 30.69 -27.42
C ALA A 905 -17.27 29.99 -26.17
N THR A 906 -16.51 30.71 -25.34
CA THR A 906 -16.09 30.28 -23.99
C THR A 906 -17.26 30.05 -23.01
N ASN A 907 -18.50 30.26 -23.47
CA ASN A 907 -19.76 30.07 -22.75
C ASN A 907 -20.75 29.21 -23.58
N ALA A 908 -20.24 28.16 -24.23
CA ALA A 908 -21.04 27.32 -25.10
C ALA A 908 -22.07 26.48 -24.30
N CYS A 909 -23.26 26.32 -24.89
CA CYS A 909 -24.30 25.36 -24.50
C CYS A 909 -23.77 23.92 -24.28
N SER A 910 -22.53 23.63 -24.69
CA SER A 910 -21.93 22.30 -24.85
C SER A 910 -21.20 21.71 -23.64
N LYS A 911 -21.05 22.41 -22.50
CA LYS A 911 -20.35 21.83 -21.33
C LYS A 911 -21.26 21.24 -20.24
N ASN A 912 -22.56 21.52 -20.26
CA ASN A 912 -23.48 21.00 -19.24
C ASN A 912 -24.57 20.15 -19.89
N THR A 913 -24.36 18.83 -19.93
CA THR A 913 -25.27 17.83 -20.51
C THR A 913 -26.46 17.48 -19.61
N THR A 914 -26.68 18.24 -18.52
CA THR A 914 -27.66 17.90 -17.48
C THR A 914 -28.75 18.97 -17.34
N ASN A 915 -30.00 18.51 -17.16
CA ASN A 915 -31.15 19.35 -16.81
C ASN A 915 -30.97 19.93 -15.39
N THR A 916 -31.56 21.09 -15.13
CA THR A 916 -31.60 21.66 -13.76
C THR A 916 -32.74 20.98 -13.00
N VAL A 917 -32.46 20.37 -11.84
CA VAL A 917 -33.46 19.75 -10.95
C VAL A 917 -33.57 20.48 -9.62
N ASN A 918 -34.70 20.33 -8.92
CA ASN A 918 -34.88 20.82 -7.55
C ASN A 918 -34.42 19.79 -6.50
N ASP A 919 -34.58 20.10 -5.21
CA ASP A 919 -34.23 19.22 -4.08
C ASP A 919 -35.01 17.88 -4.03
N LYS A 920 -35.95 17.65 -4.96
CA LYS A 920 -36.73 16.41 -5.12
C LYS A 920 -36.45 15.70 -6.45
N ASP A 921 -35.36 16.07 -7.13
CA ASP A 921 -34.97 15.55 -8.45
C ASP A 921 -36.00 15.84 -9.58
N GLU A 922 -36.89 16.81 -9.37
CA GLU A 922 -37.85 17.24 -10.40
C GLU A 922 -37.21 18.31 -11.30
N VAL A 923 -37.36 18.17 -12.61
CA VAL A 923 -36.77 19.11 -13.58
C VAL A 923 -37.44 20.46 -13.49
N THR A 924 -36.66 21.51 -13.25
CA THR A 924 -37.10 22.92 -13.23
C THR A 924 -36.62 23.68 -14.47
N GLU A 925 -35.64 23.14 -15.20
CA GLU A 925 -35.19 23.68 -16.47
C GLU A 925 -34.64 22.54 -17.36
N TYR A 926 -35.20 22.40 -18.55
CA TYR A 926 -34.69 21.50 -19.58
C TYR A 926 -33.58 22.18 -20.38
N ARG A 927 -32.56 21.41 -20.74
CA ARG A 927 -31.54 21.83 -21.70
C ARG A 927 -32.00 21.54 -23.12
N ASP A 928 -31.66 22.46 -24.02
CA ASP A 928 -31.79 22.24 -25.45
C ASP A 928 -30.59 21.44 -25.98
N LEU A 929 -30.87 20.24 -26.48
CA LEU A 929 -29.90 19.26 -26.98
C LEU A 929 -29.71 19.33 -28.51
N ALA A 930 -30.51 20.12 -29.22
CA ALA A 930 -30.38 20.25 -30.67
C ALA A 930 -29.19 21.14 -31.06
N ASN A 931 -28.83 22.11 -30.20
CA ASN A 931 -27.72 23.06 -30.39
C ASN A 931 -27.77 23.81 -31.74
N ALA A 932 -28.95 23.90 -32.36
CA ALA A 932 -29.15 24.43 -33.69
C ALA A 932 -30.20 25.54 -33.63
N SER A 933 -29.87 26.68 -34.25
CA SER A 933 -30.73 27.87 -34.29
C SER A 933 -32.19 27.54 -34.63
N GLY A 934 -33.09 27.79 -33.68
CA GLY A 934 -34.54 27.63 -33.86
C GLY A 934 -35.02 26.17 -33.89
N VAL A 935 -34.19 25.22 -33.48
CA VAL A 935 -34.56 23.82 -33.27
C VAL A 935 -34.31 23.50 -31.81
N ILE A 936 -35.34 23.02 -31.11
CA ILE A 936 -35.23 22.62 -29.71
C ILE A 936 -35.44 21.12 -29.62
N ARG A 937 -34.57 20.45 -28.86
CA ARG A 937 -34.79 19.06 -28.44
C ARG A 937 -34.53 18.92 -26.96
N ILE A 938 -35.49 18.37 -26.22
CA ILE A 938 -35.33 18.09 -24.79
C ILE A 938 -35.38 16.58 -24.54
N SER A 939 -34.79 16.16 -23.42
CA SER A 939 -34.71 14.77 -22.98
C SER A 939 -34.88 14.67 -21.46
N GLY A 940 -35.31 13.51 -20.97
CA GLY A 940 -35.54 13.27 -19.55
C GLY A 940 -36.95 13.65 -19.06
N LEU A 941 -37.95 13.56 -19.95
CA LEU A 941 -39.36 13.59 -19.52
C LEU A 941 -39.70 12.28 -18.77
N PRO A 942 -40.60 12.31 -17.78
CA PRO A 942 -40.95 11.10 -17.03
C PRO A 942 -41.64 10.06 -17.93
N ARG A 943 -41.21 8.80 -17.83
CA ARG A 943 -41.84 7.65 -18.52
C ARG A 943 -43.13 7.24 -17.79
N PRO A 944 -44.28 7.10 -18.47
CA PRO A 944 -45.50 6.55 -17.88
C PRO A 944 -45.41 5.03 -17.67
N ALA A 945 -46.32 4.45 -16.89
CA ALA A 945 -46.44 2.99 -16.82
C ALA A 945 -46.92 2.39 -18.15
N GLU A 946 -46.68 1.09 -18.35
CA GLU A 946 -47.14 0.38 -19.55
C GLU A 946 -48.65 0.58 -19.77
N GLY A 947 -49.03 0.91 -21.01
CA GLY A 947 -50.42 1.21 -21.38
C GLY A 947 -50.94 2.59 -20.96
N GLN A 948 -50.11 3.45 -20.35
CA GLN A 948 -50.47 4.82 -19.98
C GLN A 948 -49.72 5.85 -20.84
N THR A 949 -50.24 7.08 -20.85
CA THR A 949 -49.59 8.25 -21.45
C THR A 949 -49.59 9.42 -20.47
N TYR A 950 -48.55 10.24 -20.56
CA TYR A 950 -48.49 11.52 -19.85
C TYR A 950 -48.63 12.67 -20.85
N THR A 951 -49.58 13.57 -20.60
CA THR A 951 -49.81 14.77 -21.41
C THR A 951 -49.05 15.95 -20.81
N PHE A 952 -48.32 16.65 -21.67
CA PHE A 952 -47.60 17.87 -21.35
C PHE A 952 -48.21 19.04 -22.12
N THR A 953 -48.08 20.22 -21.54
CA THR A 953 -48.43 21.50 -22.15
C THR A 953 -47.15 22.31 -22.37
N LEU A 954 -46.97 22.85 -23.57
CA LEU A 954 -45.86 23.67 -24.01
C LEU A 954 -46.37 25.08 -24.34
N LYS A 955 -45.78 26.12 -23.73
CA LYS A 955 -46.17 27.52 -23.92
C LYS A 955 -44.96 28.38 -24.23
N GLU A 956 -45.05 29.23 -25.27
CA GLU A 956 -43.99 30.20 -25.57
C GLU A 956 -44.00 31.32 -24.50
N THR A 957 -42.88 31.57 -23.85
CA THR A 957 -42.71 32.63 -22.85
C THR A 957 -41.92 33.82 -23.38
N LYS A 958 -41.14 33.61 -24.45
CA LYS A 958 -40.44 34.67 -25.17
C LYS A 958 -40.37 34.35 -26.65
N ALA A 959 -40.85 35.29 -27.48
CA ALA A 959 -40.77 35.17 -28.92
C ALA A 959 -39.37 35.54 -29.46
N PRO A 960 -38.99 34.98 -30.62
CA PRO A 960 -37.83 35.44 -31.39
C PRO A 960 -37.86 36.95 -31.64
N SER A 961 -36.67 37.56 -31.74
CA SER A 961 -36.54 38.99 -32.03
C SER A 961 -37.25 39.38 -33.32
N GLY A 962 -38.12 40.39 -33.26
CA GLY A 962 -38.93 40.83 -34.41
C GLY A 962 -40.22 40.04 -34.66
N TYR A 963 -40.57 39.10 -33.79
CA TYR A 963 -41.82 38.31 -33.84
C TYR A 963 -42.72 38.60 -32.63
N VAL A 964 -43.99 38.18 -32.72
CA VAL A 964 -44.98 38.38 -31.67
C VAL A 964 -44.99 37.20 -30.70
N LEU A 965 -45.14 37.46 -29.40
CA LEU A 965 -45.36 36.42 -28.40
C LEU A 965 -46.78 35.88 -28.53
N ALA A 966 -46.92 34.62 -28.96
CA ALA A 966 -48.21 33.96 -29.06
C ALA A 966 -48.68 33.47 -27.69
N ASN A 967 -49.90 33.85 -27.27
CA ASN A 967 -50.52 33.30 -26.07
C ASN A 967 -51.33 32.04 -26.40
N ILE A 968 -50.65 31.03 -26.94
CA ILE A 968 -51.23 29.72 -27.32
C ILE A 968 -50.58 28.63 -26.47
N ALA A 969 -51.38 27.66 -26.05
CA ALA A 969 -50.91 26.44 -25.40
C ALA A 969 -50.89 25.29 -26.40
N TYR A 970 -49.74 24.62 -26.50
CA TYR A 970 -49.57 23.39 -27.27
C TYR A 970 -49.54 22.20 -26.32
N THR A 971 -49.91 21.01 -26.78
CA THR A 971 -49.88 19.79 -25.99
C THR A 971 -49.21 18.66 -26.75
N PHE A 972 -48.50 17.79 -26.04
CA PHE A 972 -47.94 16.55 -26.57
C PHE A 972 -48.04 15.43 -25.55
N THR A 973 -47.95 14.19 -26.02
CA THR A 973 -48.04 13.00 -25.15
C THR A 973 -46.79 12.16 -25.22
N ILE A 974 -46.31 11.72 -24.06
CA ILE A 974 -45.24 10.74 -23.93
C ILE A 974 -45.84 9.40 -23.51
N GLY A 975 -45.44 8.33 -24.20
CA GLY A 975 -45.82 6.94 -23.92
C GLY A 975 -44.68 6.15 -23.27
N TYR A 976 -44.94 4.87 -23.03
CA TYR A 976 -44.02 3.94 -22.35
C TYR A 976 -42.78 3.57 -23.19
N ASP A 977 -42.97 3.39 -24.50
CA ASP A 977 -41.95 2.88 -25.43
C ASP A 977 -41.33 3.98 -26.31
N GLU A 978 -40.12 3.74 -26.81
CA GLU A 978 -39.38 4.67 -27.68
C GLU A 978 -39.95 4.83 -29.10
N ASN A 979 -40.86 3.94 -29.53
CA ASN A 979 -41.45 3.97 -30.87
C ASN A 979 -42.64 4.93 -31.01
N MET A 980 -42.98 5.69 -29.97
CA MET A 980 -44.07 6.67 -30.06
C MET A 980 -43.62 7.93 -30.82
N ASP A 981 -44.30 8.24 -31.92
CA ASP A 981 -44.17 9.55 -32.56
C ASP A 981 -44.76 10.63 -31.65
N VAL A 982 -43.91 11.51 -31.10
CA VAL A 982 -44.35 12.59 -30.20
C VAL A 982 -44.78 13.80 -31.03
N HIS A 983 -46.07 13.90 -31.30
CA HIS A 983 -46.68 15.06 -31.97
C HIS A 983 -47.03 16.16 -30.97
N ILE A 984 -46.71 17.39 -31.35
CA ILE A 984 -47.11 18.60 -30.63
C ILE A 984 -48.28 19.23 -31.38
N ASP A 985 -49.43 19.34 -30.73
CA ASP A 985 -50.64 19.91 -31.31
C ASP A 985 -51.14 21.12 -30.50
N ILE A 986 -52.00 21.95 -31.10
CA ILE A 986 -52.68 23.03 -30.35
C ILE A 986 -53.70 22.41 -29.37
N GLN A 987 -53.77 22.94 -28.15
CA GLN A 987 -54.77 22.53 -27.17
C GLN A 987 -56.20 22.83 -27.67
N THR A 988 -57.11 21.85 -27.65
CA THR A 988 -58.48 21.99 -28.18
C THR A 988 -59.22 23.21 -27.62
N GLY A 989 -59.54 24.19 -28.47
CA GLY A 989 -60.26 25.43 -28.12
C GLY A 989 -59.60 26.73 -28.61
N ASP A 990 -58.33 26.68 -29.01
CA ASP A 990 -57.56 27.84 -29.53
C ASP A 990 -57.69 27.98 -31.07
N ASP A 991 -57.64 29.23 -31.56
CA ASP A 991 -57.92 29.61 -32.97
C ASP A 991 -56.88 29.08 -33.98
N SER A 992 -57.33 28.63 -35.16
CA SER A 992 -56.65 27.70 -36.06
C SER A 992 -55.53 28.29 -36.94
N LYS A 993 -54.95 29.45 -36.60
CA LYS A 993 -54.01 30.19 -37.47
C LYS A 993 -52.53 29.92 -37.20
N LEU A 994 -52.17 29.29 -36.07
CA LEU A 994 -50.78 28.92 -35.71
C LEU A 994 -50.63 27.40 -35.48
N ALA A 995 -51.42 26.59 -36.19
CA ALA A 995 -51.35 25.13 -36.09
C ALA A 995 -49.94 24.60 -36.34
N VAL A 996 -49.54 23.62 -35.56
CA VAL A 996 -48.26 22.93 -35.74
C VAL A 996 -48.30 22.16 -37.04
N ILE A 997 -47.18 22.17 -37.77
CA ILE A 997 -47.05 21.49 -39.06
C ILE A 997 -46.16 20.28 -38.85
N HIS A 998 -46.64 19.11 -39.31
CA HIS A 998 -45.95 17.84 -39.17
C HIS A 998 -45.37 17.33 -40.49
N PRO A 999 -44.23 17.86 -40.96
CA PRO A 999 -43.57 17.34 -42.15
C PRO A 999 -43.17 15.87 -41.91
N ASN A 1000 -43.45 15.02 -42.90
CA ASN A 1000 -43.20 13.57 -42.86
C ASN A 1000 -43.85 12.85 -41.66
N ASN A 1001 -44.91 13.41 -41.09
CA ASN A 1001 -45.64 12.85 -39.94
C ASN A 1001 -44.79 12.66 -38.66
N THR A 1002 -43.65 13.34 -38.53
CA THR A 1002 -42.74 13.22 -37.38
C THR A 1002 -42.08 14.53 -36.95
N GLY A 1003 -41.98 15.53 -37.84
CA GLY A 1003 -41.51 16.86 -37.44
C GLY A 1003 -42.56 17.63 -36.65
N ASN A 1004 -42.13 18.57 -35.79
CA ASN A 1004 -43.03 19.52 -35.12
C ASN A 1004 -42.58 20.94 -35.47
N LEU A 1005 -43.18 21.56 -36.49
CA LEU A 1005 -42.89 22.96 -36.85
C LEU A 1005 -43.93 23.88 -36.23
N ILE A 1006 -43.52 24.70 -35.25
CA ILE A 1006 -44.40 25.65 -34.58
C ILE A 1006 -44.22 27.03 -35.24
N PRO A 1007 -45.24 27.60 -35.91
CA PRO A 1007 -45.12 28.88 -36.61
C PRO A 1007 -45.10 30.11 -35.68
N ASN A 1008 -44.60 31.26 -36.17
CA ASN A 1008 -44.69 32.58 -35.55
C ASN A 1008 -44.95 33.70 -36.58
N VAL A 1009 -45.55 34.81 -36.15
CA VAL A 1009 -45.90 35.98 -36.97
C VAL A 1009 -44.91 37.13 -36.72
N ARG A 1010 -44.44 37.78 -37.80
CA ARG A 1010 -43.55 38.96 -37.73
C ARG A 1010 -44.28 40.17 -37.13
N MET A 1011 -43.63 40.92 -36.26
CA MET A 1011 -44.19 42.10 -35.57
C MET A 1011 -44.67 43.21 -36.53
N VAL A 1012 -44.04 43.33 -37.70
CA VAL A 1012 -44.39 44.36 -38.71
C VAL A 1012 -45.64 44.00 -39.51
N ALA A 1013 -45.91 42.70 -39.69
CA ALA A 1013 -47.14 42.21 -40.34
C ALA A 1013 -48.37 42.32 -39.42
N ALA A 1014 -48.17 42.61 -38.13
CA ALA A 1014 -49.23 42.82 -37.16
C ALA A 1014 -49.72 44.28 -37.09
N LEU A 1015 -49.24 45.22 -37.92
CA LEU A 1015 -49.77 46.60 -37.94
C LEU A 1015 -51.11 46.69 -38.71
N PRO A 1016 -52.09 47.48 -38.26
CA PRO A 1016 -53.49 47.36 -38.72
C PRO A 1016 -53.77 47.92 -40.14
N PHE A 1017 -52.75 48.28 -40.92
CA PHE A 1017 -52.94 49.02 -42.18
C PHE A 1017 -52.57 48.28 -43.47
N THR A 1018 -52.34 46.98 -43.44
CA THR A 1018 -52.28 46.16 -44.67
C THR A 1018 -53.12 44.89 -44.52
N GLY A 1019 -54.42 45.05 -44.76
CA GLY A 1019 -55.46 44.03 -45.02
C GLY A 1019 -55.26 42.60 -44.52
N GLY A 1020 -56.03 42.20 -43.50
CA GLY A 1020 -56.35 40.79 -43.26
C GLY A 1020 -56.69 40.36 -41.82
N TRP A 1021 -56.77 41.26 -40.85
CA TRP A 1021 -56.97 40.89 -39.43
C TRP A 1021 -58.15 41.65 -38.82
N ASP A 1022 -59.04 40.94 -38.14
CA ASP A 1022 -60.29 41.48 -37.56
C ASP A 1022 -60.00 42.10 -36.18
N ASP A 1023 -60.80 43.08 -35.73
CA ASP A 1023 -60.54 43.84 -34.49
C ASP A 1023 -60.47 42.97 -33.21
N ARG A 1024 -60.99 41.73 -33.24
CA ARG A 1024 -60.87 40.76 -32.13
C ARG A 1024 -59.49 40.10 -32.06
N ASP A 1025 -58.75 40.03 -33.17
CA ASP A 1025 -57.42 39.40 -33.21
C ASP A 1025 -56.41 40.19 -32.37
N TRP A 1026 -56.55 41.52 -32.29
CA TRP A 1026 -55.70 42.41 -31.49
C TRP A 1026 -55.75 42.19 -29.98
N LEU A 1027 -56.84 41.60 -29.47
CA LEU A 1027 -56.97 41.27 -28.05
C LEU A 1027 -56.11 40.06 -27.65
N TRP A 1028 -55.76 39.19 -28.60
CA TRP A 1028 -55.01 37.95 -28.35
C TRP A 1028 -53.48 38.15 -28.29
N PHE A 1029 -52.94 39.21 -28.92
CA PHE A 1029 -51.50 39.43 -29.09
C PHE A 1029 -50.84 40.39 -28.07
N GLY A 1030 -51.56 40.81 -27.02
CA GLY A 1030 -50.96 41.41 -25.82
C GLY A 1030 -51.23 42.91 -25.61
N GLY A 1031 -51.89 43.22 -24.49
CA GLY A 1031 -52.38 44.55 -24.09
C GLY A 1031 -51.32 45.62 -23.76
N ALA A 1032 -50.05 45.44 -24.12
CA ALA A 1032 -49.00 46.44 -23.89
C ALA A 1032 -49.07 47.65 -24.85
N PHE A 1033 -49.69 47.49 -26.02
CA PHE A 1033 -49.78 48.56 -27.04
C PHE A 1033 -50.82 49.64 -26.72
N VAL A 1034 -51.82 49.34 -25.88
CA VAL A 1034 -52.90 50.29 -25.58
C VAL A 1034 -52.41 51.48 -24.75
N ALA A 1035 -51.40 51.28 -23.90
CA ALA A 1035 -50.81 52.37 -23.09
C ALA A 1035 -49.90 53.30 -23.91
N ALA A 1036 -49.12 52.75 -24.84
CA ALA A 1036 -48.22 53.54 -25.70
C ALA A 1036 -49.00 54.34 -26.75
N ALA A 1037 -50.04 53.75 -27.35
CA ALA A 1037 -50.93 54.45 -28.28
C ALA A 1037 -51.70 55.59 -27.60
N ALA A 1038 -52.13 55.41 -26.34
CA ALA A 1038 -52.77 56.45 -25.56
C ALA A 1038 -51.79 57.60 -25.20
N LEU A 1039 -50.52 57.30 -24.92
CA LEU A 1039 -49.49 58.32 -24.65
C LEU A 1039 -49.14 59.12 -25.92
N VAL A 1040 -49.05 58.47 -27.06
CA VAL A 1040 -48.79 59.11 -28.37
C VAL A 1040 -50.00 59.92 -28.85
N LEU A 1041 -51.23 59.46 -28.58
CA LEU A 1041 -52.45 60.23 -28.82
C LEU A 1041 -52.56 61.44 -27.87
N ALA A 1042 -52.20 61.31 -26.59
CA ALA A 1042 -52.16 62.44 -25.66
C ALA A 1042 -51.10 63.48 -26.07
N LEU A 1043 -49.90 63.04 -26.45
CA LEU A 1043 -48.82 63.91 -26.92
C LEU A 1043 -49.15 64.58 -28.26
N SER A 1044 -49.83 63.87 -29.18
CA SER A 1044 -50.26 64.44 -30.47
C SER A 1044 -51.49 65.34 -30.37
N ASN A 1045 -52.32 65.19 -29.33
CA ASN A 1045 -53.42 66.11 -29.03
C ASN A 1045 -52.91 67.39 -28.31
N GLU A 1046 -51.91 67.26 -27.44
CA GLU A 1046 -51.18 68.39 -26.82
C GLU A 1046 -50.40 69.20 -27.89
N TYR A 1047 -49.75 68.51 -28.85
CA TYR A 1047 -49.08 69.13 -30.00
C TYR A 1047 -50.06 69.86 -30.94
N ARG A 1048 -51.25 69.29 -31.18
CA ARG A 1048 -52.31 69.94 -31.98
C ARG A 1048 -52.93 71.16 -31.27
N ARG A 1049 -53.07 71.15 -29.94
CA ARG A 1049 -53.50 72.33 -29.17
C ARG A 1049 -52.47 73.48 -29.21
N ARG A 1050 -51.16 73.18 -29.26
CA ARG A 1050 -50.10 74.21 -29.34
C ARG A 1050 -49.86 74.78 -30.74
N ARG A 1051 -50.48 74.22 -31.80
CA ARG A 1051 -50.44 74.76 -33.18
C ARG A 1051 -51.70 75.53 -33.61
N ALA A 1052 -52.69 75.68 -32.72
CA ALA A 1052 -53.92 76.43 -32.99
C ALA A 1052 -53.95 77.84 -32.35
N VAL A 1053 -52.82 78.36 -31.90
CA VAL A 1053 -52.69 79.75 -31.42
C VAL A 1053 -51.48 80.38 -32.12
N ILE A 1054 -51.77 81.43 -32.92
CA ILE A 1054 -50.89 82.32 -33.72
C ILE A 1054 -50.60 81.77 -35.13
N VAL A 1055 -50.96 82.36 -36.29
CA VAL A 1055 -51.30 83.75 -36.72
C VAL A 1055 -50.73 84.88 -35.90
#